data_AF-A0A933RR39-F1
#
_entry.id   AF-A0A933RR39-F1
#
_cell.length_a   1.000
_cell.length_b   1.000
_cell.length_c   1.000
_cell.angle_alpha   90.00
_cell.angle_beta   90.00
_cell.angle_gamma   90.00
#
_symmetry.space_group_name_H-M   'P 1'
#
loop_
_entity.id
_entity.type
_entity.pdbx_description
1 polymer ?
#
loop_
_entity_poly.entity_id
_entity_poly.type
_entity_poly.pdbx_seq_one_letter_code
_entity_poly.pdbx_strand_id
1 'polypeptide(L)'
;MRLARVRLGSVSLICLLQVVLCMAVSAEHAYAFSNAVVKKDSETIDDLASRGFDYGSLDIPEDVRQKLSESALTVRRLPRVLRTEGSEKRSKSIRYSSQKAYVEALLRLTEQVEKLTAVDTVADVRENVKALIQTRNELSSLNKEIQAVFAETGKKCVSKRFDGKILERHRELVAAYAETHREIMQSLDVIERICRGGIPTIRELEVIIGESEKLHEFLKSRKLKEPPPLINAESLPYTSERRNPKNLPMSAAGKHFESITPKDVVLPFSPPEPADLQLTIDVQITPEIAALAASLDHSPYKIFKYVRDNFEFDAYMGSRKGSSETLREHSGNAYDLCSLLIALLRASNVPTRYVTGVVMMPVEQARNWLGFNDTVEAANLIATALDSGAVLWWEGDNPVSISFRHAWVIAYLPYADYRGVENDDTGKMWIPLDPSVKEFVYQEGIDIPTEMGFDAESFVFNEYVSTFHELSPVELYVDRIQQHLAVAHPGLLYPDILRLGTIVPFGLETLPGSTPYLVRTLDDAFAGIPAYLRYRIRFRIHDDSSVFVDHTANLPDIAGKRVTISYVAATEADQDVIDSYGGLYETPPHLVRLRPVLKIGGADVAMGPDSGIMMGITHESDMYFYPPFGAGNQIPEVHNPVISGTYQGIGIETGRIPADVFVPSDEGELPDVDGFTGGKLYQTAMEYLQKIEWPEDTVAQTMRMVVTKDVSEAIVENTILVTFVGGTPWTFEWKALTVDADRCIVGPFSVDGDDTKAYDYMVLTGADGSIQENRVFEDMYDQEAISAVKILELANDMGIPVCRISGNIDAECPGNNWPAQVRSAVAAAIARGHVVTIPRAGITHHEWSGIGYIDMDPASGAAGYIISGGHAGGSTVDIWDSWKMTWFTIFRKITSITAVINHPAQNEYFPQVSWWDFFGWALYFDVDYTIRYDDGS
;
A
#
# COMPACT_ATOMS: atom_id res chain seq x y z
N MET A 1 34.64 -45.26 -24.99
CA MET A 1 34.62 -46.70 -24.63
C MET A 1 33.81 -46.81 -23.33
N ARG A 2 32.73 -47.59 -23.34
CA ARG A 2 31.78 -47.94 -22.24
C ARG A 2 31.22 -46.78 -21.38
N LEU A 3 30.09 -46.22 -21.83
CA LEU A 3 29.11 -45.55 -20.97
C LEU A 3 28.21 -46.60 -20.32
N ALA A 4 28.17 -46.59 -18.98
CA ALA A 4 27.23 -47.37 -18.17
C ALA A 4 25.85 -46.69 -18.16
N ARG A 5 24.79 -47.51 -18.12
CA ARG A 5 23.40 -47.07 -18.07
C ARG A 5 23.08 -46.40 -16.74
N VAL A 6 22.48 -45.21 -16.79
CA VAL A 6 21.49 -44.78 -15.80
C VAL A 6 20.11 -44.86 -16.47
N ARG A 7 19.20 -45.60 -15.86
CA ARG A 7 17.77 -45.62 -16.21
C ARG A 7 17.09 -44.57 -15.32
N LEU A 8 16.55 -43.52 -15.93
CA LEU A 8 15.39 -42.81 -15.41
C LEU A 8 14.31 -42.89 -16.51
N GLY A 9 13.16 -43.46 -16.14
CA GLY A 9 12.04 -43.71 -17.05
C GLY A 9 11.43 -42.41 -17.55
N SER A 10 11.15 -42.37 -18.84
CA SER A 10 10.68 -41.22 -19.62
C SER A 10 9.44 -41.63 -20.40
N VAL A 11 8.33 -40.89 -20.25
CA VAL A 11 7.23 -40.70 -21.23
C VAL A 11 6.40 -39.48 -20.74
N SER A 12 5.97 -38.45 -21.50
CA SER A 12 6.33 -37.89 -22.81
C SER A 12 5.67 -36.50 -22.96
N LEU A 13 6.35 -35.63 -23.72
CA LEU A 13 6.09 -34.25 -24.16
C LEU A 13 4.79 -34.01 -24.98
N ILE A 14 3.75 -34.84 -24.84
CA ILE A 14 2.52 -34.77 -25.66
C ILE A 14 1.46 -33.86 -25.00
N CYS A 15 1.52 -33.65 -23.68
CA CYS A 15 0.54 -32.83 -22.96
C CYS A 15 0.68 -31.32 -23.19
N LEU A 16 1.88 -30.79 -23.47
CA LEU A 16 2.07 -29.34 -23.62
C LEU A 16 1.49 -28.83 -24.95
N LEU A 17 1.69 -29.57 -26.05
CA LEU A 17 1.03 -29.26 -27.33
C LEU A 17 -0.49 -29.52 -27.28
N GLN A 18 -0.96 -30.53 -26.53
CA GLN A 18 -2.39 -30.77 -26.35
C GLN A 18 -3.09 -29.67 -25.55
N VAL A 19 -2.44 -29.11 -24.52
CA VAL A 19 -3.02 -28.03 -23.71
C VAL A 19 -2.98 -26.71 -24.46
N VAL A 20 -1.89 -26.38 -25.15
CA VAL A 20 -1.78 -25.14 -25.94
C VAL A 20 -2.70 -25.14 -27.16
N LEU A 21 -2.85 -26.27 -27.89
CA LEU A 21 -3.84 -26.37 -28.97
C LEU A 21 -5.28 -26.45 -28.45
N CYS A 22 -5.55 -27.08 -27.31
CA CYS A 22 -6.90 -27.02 -26.70
C CYS A 22 -7.23 -25.60 -26.20
N MET A 23 -6.27 -24.84 -25.68
CA MET A 23 -6.46 -23.46 -25.25
C MET A 23 -6.68 -22.52 -26.43
N ALA A 24 -5.89 -22.62 -27.51
CA ALA A 24 -6.07 -21.81 -28.71
C ALA A 24 -7.41 -22.12 -29.43
N VAL A 25 -7.77 -23.41 -29.55
CA VAL A 25 -9.03 -23.82 -30.22
C VAL A 25 -10.26 -23.54 -29.35
N SER A 26 -10.12 -23.49 -28.01
CA SER A 26 -11.23 -23.15 -27.09
C SER A 26 -11.44 -21.65 -26.91
N ALA A 27 -10.40 -20.82 -27.00
CA ALA A 27 -10.51 -19.38 -26.83
C ALA A 27 -11.21 -18.72 -28.03
N GLU A 28 -10.87 -19.10 -29.27
CA GLU A 28 -11.57 -18.60 -30.46
C GLU A 28 -13.04 -19.05 -30.49
N HIS A 29 -13.33 -20.31 -30.18
CA HIS A 29 -14.72 -20.80 -30.12
C HIS A 29 -15.50 -20.19 -28.95
N ALA A 30 -14.89 -19.99 -27.78
CA ALA A 30 -15.54 -19.34 -26.64
C ALA A 30 -15.76 -17.85 -26.87
N TYR A 31 -14.83 -17.16 -27.54
CA TYR A 31 -14.95 -15.74 -27.91
C TYR A 31 -16.00 -15.54 -29.01
N ALA A 32 -16.01 -16.39 -30.04
CA ALA A 32 -17.02 -16.36 -31.10
C ALA A 32 -18.42 -16.73 -30.57
N PHE A 33 -18.51 -17.73 -29.68
CA PHE A 33 -19.76 -18.12 -29.03
C PHE A 33 -20.25 -17.05 -28.04
N SER A 34 -19.36 -16.44 -27.26
CA SER A 34 -19.68 -15.31 -26.38
C SER A 34 -20.20 -14.11 -27.18
N ASN A 35 -19.54 -13.75 -28.28
CA ASN A 35 -19.98 -12.69 -29.18
C ASN A 35 -21.33 -13.01 -29.86
N ALA A 36 -21.58 -14.26 -30.26
CA ALA A 36 -22.85 -14.68 -30.84
C ALA A 36 -24.00 -14.67 -29.80
N VAL A 37 -23.71 -15.01 -28.54
CA VAL A 37 -24.65 -14.93 -27.41
C VAL A 37 -24.97 -13.47 -27.05
N VAL A 38 -23.97 -12.60 -27.05
CA VAL A 38 -24.14 -11.15 -26.85
C VAL A 38 -24.97 -10.53 -28.00
N LYS A 39 -24.78 -11.00 -29.24
CA LYS A 39 -25.51 -10.52 -30.43
C LYS A 39 -26.86 -11.22 -30.70
N LYS A 40 -27.25 -12.21 -29.91
CA LYS A 40 -28.52 -12.97 -30.01
C LYS A 40 -28.75 -13.66 -31.37
N ASP A 41 -27.72 -14.23 -31.98
CA ASP A 41 -27.83 -14.89 -33.28
C ASP A 41 -27.92 -16.42 -33.15
N SER A 42 -29.14 -16.97 -33.26
CA SER A 42 -29.43 -18.38 -32.99
C SER A 42 -28.95 -19.35 -34.07
N GLU A 43 -28.86 -18.93 -35.34
CA GLU A 43 -28.39 -19.80 -36.43
C GLU A 43 -26.87 -20.05 -36.33
N THR A 44 -26.11 -19.03 -35.92
CA THR A 44 -24.66 -19.11 -35.71
C THR A 44 -24.29 -20.00 -34.51
N ILE A 45 -25.14 -20.03 -33.48
CA ILE A 45 -24.98 -20.89 -32.28
C ILE A 45 -25.14 -22.38 -32.63
N ASP A 46 -26.12 -22.72 -33.49
CA ASP A 46 -26.37 -24.10 -33.91
C ASP A 46 -25.32 -24.59 -34.93
N ASP A 47 -24.81 -23.72 -35.81
CA ASP A 47 -23.73 -24.05 -36.75
C ASP A 47 -22.41 -24.36 -36.02
N LEU A 48 -22.00 -23.52 -35.08
CA LEU A 48 -20.79 -23.73 -34.26
C LEU A 48 -20.88 -24.98 -33.37
N ALA A 49 -22.08 -25.34 -32.90
CA ALA A 49 -22.30 -26.56 -32.13
C ALA A 49 -22.21 -27.85 -32.98
N SER A 50 -22.36 -27.74 -34.31
CA SER A 50 -22.40 -28.88 -35.24
C SER A 50 -21.06 -29.22 -35.90
N ARG A 51 -20.11 -28.29 -35.90
CA ARG A 51 -18.77 -28.48 -36.47
C ARG A 51 -17.87 -29.33 -35.57
N GLY A 52 -17.81 -30.63 -35.85
CA GLY A 52 -16.73 -31.48 -35.35
C GLY A 52 -15.43 -31.22 -36.12
N PHE A 53 -14.30 -31.10 -35.42
CA PHE A 53 -12.98 -30.99 -36.05
C PHE A 53 -12.66 -32.33 -36.77
N ASP A 54 -12.39 -32.29 -38.08
CA ASP A 54 -11.99 -33.47 -38.86
C ASP A 54 -10.49 -33.73 -38.69
N TYR A 55 -10.15 -34.66 -37.80
CA TYR A 55 -8.78 -35.09 -37.54
C TYR A 55 -8.20 -35.99 -38.65
N GLY A 56 -8.97 -36.33 -39.69
CA GLY A 56 -8.56 -37.23 -40.77
C GLY A 56 -7.51 -36.66 -41.72
N SER A 57 -7.27 -35.35 -41.69
CA SER A 57 -6.30 -34.64 -42.54
C SER A 57 -4.92 -34.43 -41.89
N LEU A 58 -4.78 -34.78 -40.61
CA LEU A 58 -3.53 -34.62 -39.86
C LEU A 58 -2.69 -35.91 -39.91
N ASP A 59 -1.43 -35.75 -40.31
CA ASP A 59 -0.44 -36.83 -40.39
C ASP A 59 0.12 -37.11 -38.99
N ILE A 60 -0.67 -37.81 -38.17
CA ILE A 60 -0.34 -38.19 -36.79
C ILE A 60 -0.50 -39.69 -36.54
N PRO A 61 0.30 -40.29 -35.62
CA PRO A 61 0.23 -41.71 -35.30
C PRO A 61 -1.16 -42.20 -34.85
N GLU A 62 -1.53 -43.41 -35.26
CA GLU A 62 -2.87 -43.99 -35.07
C GLU A 62 -3.26 -44.18 -33.58
N ASP A 63 -2.27 -44.39 -32.70
CA ASP A 63 -2.46 -44.49 -31.25
C ASP A 63 -2.78 -43.13 -30.60
N VAL A 64 -2.28 -42.03 -31.18
CA VAL A 64 -2.64 -40.66 -30.81
C VAL A 64 -4.04 -40.32 -31.32
N ARG A 65 -4.36 -40.76 -32.56
CA ARG A 65 -5.70 -40.61 -33.16
C ARG A 65 -6.79 -41.32 -32.34
N GLN A 66 -6.51 -42.53 -31.86
CA GLN A 66 -7.43 -43.29 -31.02
C GLN A 66 -7.67 -42.62 -29.65
N LYS A 67 -6.61 -42.11 -28.99
CA LYS A 67 -6.71 -41.38 -27.72
C LYS A 67 -7.41 -40.01 -27.83
N LEU A 68 -7.27 -39.33 -28.97
CA LEU A 68 -8.00 -38.09 -29.26
C LEU A 68 -9.50 -38.36 -29.43
N SER A 69 -9.88 -39.47 -30.08
CA SER A 69 -11.29 -39.86 -30.23
C SER A 69 -11.96 -40.27 -28.90
N GLU A 70 -11.23 -40.90 -27.98
CA GLU A 70 -11.71 -41.22 -26.62
C GLU A 70 -11.83 -39.98 -25.72
N SER A 71 -10.93 -39.01 -25.88
CA SER A 71 -10.99 -37.71 -25.18
C SER A 71 -12.15 -36.83 -25.67
N ALA A 72 -12.46 -36.87 -26.97
CA ALA A 72 -13.61 -36.19 -27.57
C ALA A 72 -14.98 -36.70 -27.03
N LEU A 73 -15.06 -37.95 -26.59
CA LEU A 73 -16.23 -38.52 -25.90
C LEU A 73 -16.43 -37.95 -24.49
N THR A 74 -15.34 -37.52 -23.84
CA THR A 74 -15.38 -36.81 -22.53
C THR A 74 -15.78 -35.35 -22.73
N VAL A 75 -15.32 -34.71 -23.83
CA VAL A 75 -15.75 -33.37 -24.25
C VAL A 75 -17.24 -33.33 -24.63
N ARG A 76 -17.82 -34.40 -25.17
CA ARG A 76 -19.28 -34.49 -25.41
C ARG A 76 -20.15 -34.46 -24.14
N ARG A 77 -19.57 -34.63 -22.93
CA ARG A 77 -20.29 -34.49 -21.65
C ARG A 77 -20.23 -33.08 -21.05
N LEU A 78 -19.27 -32.24 -21.47
CA LEU A 78 -19.17 -30.83 -21.07
C LEU A 78 -20.42 -29.96 -21.42
N PRO A 79 -21.09 -30.12 -22.58
CA PRO A 79 -22.25 -29.31 -22.94
C PRO A 79 -23.43 -29.44 -21.96
N ARG A 80 -23.53 -30.56 -21.22
CA ARG A 80 -24.62 -30.78 -20.26
C ARG A 80 -24.36 -30.09 -18.92
N VAL A 81 -23.09 -30.00 -18.51
CA VAL A 81 -22.63 -29.27 -17.30
C VAL A 81 -22.62 -27.76 -17.56
N LEU A 82 -22.16 -27.34 -18.74
CA LEU A 82 -22.16 -25.94 -19.18
C LEU A 82 -23.57 -25.39 -19.47
N ARG A 83 -24.56 -26.24 -19.80
CA ARG A 83 -25.98 -25.83 -19.90
C ARG A 83 -26.59 -25.48 -18.54
N THR A 84 -26.25 -26.23 -17.49
CA THR A 84 -26.68 -25.93 -16.11
C THR A 84 -26.00 -24.68 -15.58
N GLU A 85 -24.68 -24.54 -15.74
CA GLU A 85 -23.93 -23.32 -15.38
C GLU A 85 -24.37 -22.11 -16.20
N GLY A 86 -24.67 -22.27 -17.49
CA GLY A 86 -25.18 -21.19 -18.34
C GLY A 86 -26.58 -20.72 -17.95
N SER A 87 -27.42 -21.59 -17.39
CA SER A 87 -28.73 -21.20 -16.83
C SER A 87 -28.61 -20.47 -15.49
N GLU A 88 -27.67 -20.88 -14.64
CA GLU A 88 -27.35 -20.20 -13.38
C GLU A 88 -26.69 -18.85 -13.61
N LYS A 89 -25.67 -18.76 -14.49
CA LYS A 89 -25.04 -17.49 -14.89
C LYS A 89 -26.02 -16.51 -15.52
N ARG A 90 -26.99 -17.01 -16.32
CA ARG A 90 -28.05 -16.17 -16.92
C ARG A 90 -29.04 -15.66 -15.87
N SER A 91 -29.43 -16.49 -14.89
CA SER A 91 -30.26 -16.05 -13.75
C SER A 91 -29.52 -15.04 -12.85
N LYS A 92 -28.22 -15.26 -12.61
CA LYS A 92 -27.33 -14.38 -11.81
C LYS A 92 -27.12 -13.01 -12.45
N SER A 93 -26.81 -12.96 -13.75
CA SER A 93 -26.67 -11.71 -14.52
C SER A 93 -27.95 -10.87 -14.48
N ILE A 94 -29.13 -11.50 -14.58
CA ILE A 94 -30.43 -10.84 -14.53
C ILE A 94 -30.77 -10.33 -13.10
N ARG A 95 -30.39 -11.08 -12.06
CA ARG A 95 -30.58 -10.68 -10.66
C ARG A 95 -29.81 -9.39 -10.34
N TYR A 96 -28.50 -9.40 -10.62
CA TYR A 96 -27.63 -8.26 -10.31
C TYR A 96 -27.99 -7.03 -11.17
N SER A 97 -28.36 -7.25 -12.45
CA SER A 97 -28.72 -6.16 -13.36
C SER A 97 -29.99 -5.42 -12.94
N SER A 98 -31.02 -6.11 -12.47
CA SER A 98 -32.31 -5.49 -12.09
C SER A 98 -32.21 -4.71 -10.77
N GLN A 99 -31.45 -5.21 -9.80
CA GLN A 99 -31.20 -4.51 -8.53
C GLN A 99 -30.37 -3.23 -8.76
N LYS A 100 -29.29 -3.33 -9.55
CA LYS A 100 -28.44 -2.19 -9.92
C LYS A 100 -29.23 -1.14 -10.69
N ALA A 101 -29.98 -1.54 -11.72
CA ALA A 101 -30.84 -0.65 -12.49
C ALA A 101 -31.88 0.08 -11.63
N TYR A 102 -32.39 -0.59 -10.58
CA TYR A 102 -33.33 0.04 -9.64
C TYR A 102 -32.66 1.14 -8.83
N VAL A 103 -31.47 0.89 -8.28
CA VAL A 103 -30.70 1.91 -7.54
C VAL A 103 -30.30 3.07 -8.45
N GLU A 104 -29.87 2.79 -9.69
CA GLU A 104 -29.58 3.83 -10.69
C GLU A 104 -30.81 4.66 -11.04
N ALA A 105 -31.97 4.03 -11.19
CA ALA A 105 -33.24 4.74 -11.39
C ALA A 105 -33.59 5.61 -10.18
N LEU A 106 -33.30 5.19 -8.95
CA LEU A 106 -33.47 6.01 -7.75
C LEU A 106 -32.48 7.18 -7.68
N LEU A 107 -31.23 7.00 -8.10
CA LEU A 107 -30.26 8.09 -8.18
C LEU A 107 -30.68 9.14 -9.21
N ARG A 108 -31.08 8.69 -10.41
CA ARG A 108 -31.67 9.56 -11.44
C ARG A 108 -32.91 10.28 -10.93
N LEU A 109 -33.76 9.58 -10.17
CA LEU A 109 -34.94 10.17 -9.56
C LEU A 109 -34.56 11.30 -8.59
N THR A 110 -33.56 11.08 -7.72
CA THR A 110 -33.07 12.13 -6.79
C THR A 110 -32.67 13.41 -7.54
N GLU A 111 -31.89 13.29 -8.62
CA GLU A 111 -31.49 14.42 -9.46
C GLU A 111 -32.66 15.10 -10.17
N GLN A 112 -33.58 14.31 -10.73
CA GLN A 112 -34.76 14.83 -11.43
C GLN A 112 -35.66 15.62 -10.48
N VAL A 113 -35.83 15.13 -9.25
CA VAL A 113 -36.63 15.77 -8.22
C VAL A 113 -35.94 17.05 -7.71
N GLU A 114 -34.62 17.02 -7.48
CA GLU A 114 -33.83 18.20 -7.10
C GLU A 114 -33.93 19.31 -8.15
N LYS A 115 -33.76 18.97 -9.44
CA LYS A 115 -33.97 19.92 -10.55
C LYS A 115 -35.36 20.53 -10.50
N LEU A 116 -36.38 19.73 -10.19
CA LEU A 116 -37.77 20.19 -10.14
C LEU A 116 -38.02 21.16 -8.98
N THR A 117 -37.34 20.98 -7.85
CA THR A 117 -37.39 21.91 -6.71
C THR A 117 -36.67 23.25 -6.99
N ALA A 118 -35.82 23.32 -8.00
CA ALA A 118 -35.04 24.52 -8.37
C ALA A 118 -35.61 25.30 -9.58
N VAL A 119 -36.84 24.98 -10.02
CA VAL A 119 -37.41 25.56 -11.25
C VAL A 119 -38.13 26.89 -11.01
N ASP A 120 -37.82 27.90 -11.83
CA ASP A 120 -38.49 29.22 -11.81
C ASP A 120 -39.58 29.40 -12.89
N THR A 121 -39.73 28.47 -13.86
CA THR A 121 -40.70 28.61 -14.96
C THR A 121 -41.59 27.38 -15.21
N VAL A 122 -42.83 27.60 -15.66
CA VAL A 122 -43.84 26.55 -15.93
C VAL A 122 -43.42 25.60 -17.08
N ALA A 123 -42.58 26.06 -18.00
CA ALA A 123 -42.13 25.25 -19.14
C ALA A 123 -41.15 24.14 -18.70
N ASP A 124 -40.21 24.50 -17.82
CA ASP A 124 -39.19 23.59 -17.29
C ASP A 124 -39.80 22.50 -16.39
N VAL A 125 -40.89 22.83 -15.67
CA VAL A 125 -41.65 21.83 -14.89
C VAL A 125 -42.20 20.71 -15.78
N ARG A 126 -42.67 21.03 -17.00
CA ARG A 126 -43.29 20.03 -17.89
C ARG A 126 -42.28 18.98 -18.38
N GLU A 127 -41.08 19.41 -18.73
CA GLU A 127 -40.02 18.52 -19.22
C GLU A 127 -39.50 17.62 -18.09
N ASN A 128 -39.27 18.20 -16.90
CA ASN A 128 -38.84 17.47 -15.72
C ASN A 128 -39.89 16.44 -15.25
N VAL A 129 -41.19 16.79 -15.27
CA VAL A 129 -42.28 15.84 -14.97
C VAL A 129 -42.31 14.65 -15.93
N LYS A 130 -42.05 14.87 -17.22
CA LYS A 130 -42.06 13.76 -18.20
C LYS A 130 -40.95 12.75 -17.89
N ALA A 131 -39.78 13.24 -17.49
CA ALA A 131 -38.67 12.40 -17.05
C ALA A 131 -39.04 11.61 -15.77
N LEU A 132 -39.69 12.24 -14.79
CA LEU A 132 -40.18 11.57 -13.58
C LEU A 132 -41.17 10.44 -13.88
N ILE A 133 -42.12 10.64 -14.79
CA ILE A 133 -43.10 9.61 -15.19
C ILE A 133 -42.39 8.43 -15.89
N GLN A 134 -41.36 8.70 -16.69
CA GLN A 134 -40.55 7.64 -17.28
C GLN A 134 -39.85 6.80 -16.21
N THR A 135 -39.18 7.46 -15.26
CA THR A 135 -38.50 6.80 -14.12
C THR A 135 -39.49 6.00 -13.26
N ARG A 136 -40.69 6.54 -13.00
CA ARG A 136 -41.78 5.82 -12.31
C ARG A 136 -42.13 4.50 -13.00
N ASN A 137 -42.34 4.53 -14.32
CA ASN A 137 -42.72 3.34 -15.08
C ASN A 137 -41.60 2.31 -15.11
N GLU A 138 -40.34 2.76 -15.20
CA GLU A 138 -39.15 1.91 -15.06
C GLU A 138 -39.11 1.23 -13.68
N LEU A 139 -39.25 1.99 -12.59
CA LEU A 139 -39.28 1.47 -11.22
C LEU A 139 -40.42 0.44 -11.02
N SER A 140 -41.60 0.68 -11.61
CA SER A 140 -42.72 -0.26 -11.56
C SER A 140 -42.42 -1.57 -12.31
N SER A 141 -41.69 -1.50 -13.44
CA SER A 141 -41.24 -2.68 -14.17
C SER A 141 -40.21 -3.46 -13.36
N LEU A 142 -39.17 -2.78 -12.88
CA LEU A 142 -38.09 -3.37 -12.09
C LEU A 142 -38.59 -4.01 -10.79
N ASN A 143 -39.60 -3.44 -10.13
CA ASN A 143 -40.20 -4.04 -8.93
C ASN A 143 -40.71 -5.47 -9.20
N LYS A 144 -41.29 -5.76 -10.36
CA LYS A 144 -41.75 -7.13 -10.67
C LYS A 144 -40.59 -8.12 -10.73
N GLU A 145 -39.46 -7.70 -11.29
CA GLU A 145 -38.24 -8.51 -11.37
C GLU A 145 -37.62 -8.70 -9.97
N ILE A 146 -37.56 -7.64 -9.18
CA ILE A 146 -37.03 -7.66 -7.80
C ILE A 146 -37.86 -8.58 -6.89
N GLN A 147 -39.19 -8.55 -6.99
CA GLN A 147 -40.04 -9.48 -6.23
C GLN A 147 -39.77 -10.94 -6.60
N ALA A 148 -39.47 -11.23 -7.87
CA ALA A 148 -39.07 -12.57 -8.30
C ALA A 148 -37.71 -12.97 -7.71
N VAL A 149 -36.74 -12.06 -7.70
CA VAL A 149 -35.42 -12.24 -7.07
C VAL A 149 -35.55 -12.55 -5.56
N PHE A 150 -36.39 -11.80 -4.85
CA PHE A 150 -36.65 -12.05 -3.43
C PHE A 150 -37.32 -13.42 -3.21
N ALA A 151 -38.32 -13.76 -4.01
CA ALA A 151 -38.97 -15.07 -3.91
C ALA A 151 -37.98 -16.23 -4.16
N GLU A 152 -37.07 -16.09 -5.12
CA GLU A 152 -36.03 -17.08 -5.41
C GLU A 152 -35.03 -17.19 -4.25
N THR A 153 -34.59 -16.06 -3.69
CA THR A 153 -33.69 -16.01 -2.53
C THR A 153 -34.33 -16.69 -1.31
N GLY A 154 -35.59 -16.38 -1.00
CA GLY A 154 -36.34 -17.02 0.08
C GLY A 154 -36.52 -18.52 -0.14
N LYS A 155 -36.80 -18.96 -1.38
CA LYS A 155 -36.86 -20.40 -1.72
C LYS A 155 -35.52 -21.09 -1.52
N LYS A 156 -34.40 -20.45 -1.89
CA LYS A 156 -33.05 -20.98 -1.64
C LYS A 156 -32.77 -21.12 -0.15
N CYS A 157 -33.12 -20.11 0.66
CA CYS A 157 -32.94 -20.18 2.11
C CYS A 157 -33.69 -21.37 2.74
N VAL A 158 -34.94 -21.60 2.34
CA VAL A 158 -35.74 -22.73 2.82
C VAL A 158 -35.19 -24.08 2.30
N SER A 159 -34.83 -24.16 1.01
CA SER A 159 -34.39 -25.43 0.41
C SER A 159 -33.03 -25.89 0.93
N LYS A 160 -32.13 -24.94 1.23
CA LYS A 160 -30.84 -25.19 1.87
C LYS A 160 -30.93 -25.35 3.39
N ARG A 161 -32.10 -25.10 3.99
CA ARG A 161 -32.37 -25.20 5.44
C ARG A 161 -31.45 -24.31 6.28
N PHE A 162 -31.23 -23.07 5.82
CA PHE A 162 -30.49 -22.10 6.61
C PHE A 162 -31.16 -21.79 7.95
N ASP A 163 -30.37 -21.34 8.91
CA ASP A 163 -30.82 -20.93 10.24
C ASP A 163 -31.97 -19.92 10.15
N GLY A 164 -32.90 -19.98 11.12
CA GLY A 164 -34.07 -19.10 11.18
C GLY A 164 -33.72 -17.61 11.14
N LYS A 165 -32.58 -17.22 11.73
CA LYS A 165 -32.10 -15.84 11.74
C LYS A 165 -31.74 -15.34 10.33
N ILE A 166 -31.24 -16.21 9.44
CA ILE A 166 -30.92 -15.85 8.04
C ILE A 166 -32.22 -15.57 7.27
N LEU A 167 -33.26 -16.39 7.49
CA LEU A 167 -34.58 -16.14 6.91
C LEU A 167 -35.22 -14.86 7.46
N GLU A 168 -35.00 -14.54 8.73
CA GLU A 168 -35.47 -13.30 9.35
C GLU A 168 -34.83 -12.07 8.70
N ARG A 169 -33.50 -12.03 8.59
CA ARG A 169 -32.78 -10.96 7.86
C ARG A 169 -33.29 -10.77 6.43
N HIS A 170 -33.57 -11.88 5.74
CA HIS A 170 -34.16 -11.80 4.40
C HIS A 170 -35.56 -11.18 4.39
N ARG A 171 -36.43 -11.55 5.34
CA ARG A 171 -37.77 -10.97 5.46
C ARG A 171 -37.74 -9.49 5.81
N GLU A 172 -36.81 -9.08 6.68
CA GLU A 172 -36.58 -7.69 7.04
C GLU A 172 -36.21 -6.85 5.82
N LEU A 173 -35.25 -7.29 5.00
CA LEU A 173 -34.91 -6.61 3.74
C LEU A 173 -36.11 -6.50 2.81
N VAL A 174 -36.88 -7.58 2.62
CA VAL A 174 -38.06 -7.58 1.74
C VAL A 174 -39.11 -6.58 2.22
N ALA A 175 -39.33 -6.51 3.54
CA ALA A 175 -40.23 -5.53 4.14
C ALA A 175 -39.72 -4.09 3.95
N ALA A 176 -38.43 -3.85 4.20
CA ALA A 176 -37.79 -2.54 4.03
C ALA A 176 -37.84 -2.05 2.57
N TYR A 177 -37.61 -2.96 1.61
CA TYR A 177 -37.81 -2.69 0.19
C TYR A 177 -39.26 -2.34 -0.12
N ALA A 178 -40.22 -3.16 0.34
CA ALA A 178 -41.64 -2.96 0.05
C ALA A 178 -42.17 -1.64 0.64
N GLU A 179 -41.64 -1.20 1.78
CA GLU A 179 -41.90 0.13 2.33
C GLU A 179 -41.34 1.22 1.44
N THR A 180 -40.03 1.16 1.15
CA THR A 180 -39.31 2.14 0.34
C THR A 180 -39.96 2.33 -1.02
N HIS A 181 -40.27 1.23 -1.73
CA HIS A 181 -40.93 1.29 -3.03
C HIS A 181 -42.33 1.91 -2.94
N ARG A 182 -43.10 1.59 -1.89
CA ARG A 182 -44.45 2.12 -1.72
C ARG A 182 -44.44 3.63 -1.50
N GLU A 183 -43.57 4.12 -0.64
CA GLU A 183 -43.45 5.56 -0.35
C GLU A 183 -43.08 6.34 -1.62
N ILE A 184 -42.11 5.84 -2.39
CA ILE A 184 -41.69 6.46 -3.66
C ILE A 184 -42.84 6.48 -4.67
N MET A 185 -43.52 5.35 -4.86
CA MET A 185 -44.62 5.25 -5.81
C MET A 185 -45.83 6.11 -5.41
N GLN A 186 -46.08 6.29 -4.11
CA GLN A 186 -47.16 7.17 -3.64
C GLN A 186 -46.94 8.62 -4.07
N SER A 187 -45.75 9.18 -3.88
CA SER A 187 -45.46 10.56 -4.31
C SER A 187 -45.46 10.69 -5.84
N LEU A 188 -44.89 9.72 -6.56
CA LEU A 188 -44.90 9.72 -8.03
C LEU A 188 -46.32 9.60 -8.63
N ASP A 189 -47.20 8.80 -8.01
CA ASP A 189 -48.59 8.65 -8.45
C ASP A 189 -49.40 9.93 -8.25
N VAL A 190 -49.12 10.72 -7.20
CA VAL A 190 -49.72 12.04 -6.99
C VAL A 190 -49.31 13.00 -8.10
N ILE A 191 -48.01 13.07 -8.41
CA ILE A 191 -47.46 13.91 -9.48
C ILE A 191 -48.05 13.50 -10.84
N GLU A 192 -48.05 12.20 -11.16
CA GLU A 192 -48.61 11.70 -12.42
C GLU A 192 -50.11 12.05 -12.57
N ARG A 193 -50.90 11.88 -11.50
CA ARG A 193 -52.34 12.17 -11.53
C ARG A 193 -52.64 13.63 -11.86
N ILE A 194 -51.87 14.57 -11.29
CA ILE A 194 -52.01 16.01 -11.56
C ILE A 194 -51.70 16.28 -13.04
N CYS A 195 -50.62 15.69 -13.56
CA CYS A 195 -50.16 15.96 -14.92
C CYS A 195 -51.00 15.28 -16.01
N ARG A 196 -51.79 14.24 -15.67
CA ARG A 196 -52.80 13.66 -16.59
C ARG A 196 -53.98 14.59 -16.87
N GLY A 197 -54.21 15.62 -16.05
CA GLY A 197 -55.30 16.59 -16.18
C GLY A 197 -55.10 17.69 -17.22
N GLY A 198 -53.91 17.79 -17.84
CA GLY A 198 -53.54 18.87 -18.76
C GLY A 198 -52.44 19.77 -18.18
N ILE A 199 -52.47 21.07 -18.50
CA ILE A 199 -51.49 22.03 -17.97
C ILE A 199 -51.78 22.26 -16.48
N PRO A 200 -50.84 21.98 -15.56
CA PRO A 200 -51.04 22.20 -14.14
C PRO A 200 -51.34 23.67 -13.84
N THR A 201 -52.32 23.92 -12.97
CA THR A 201 -52.56 25.24 -12.38
C THR A 201 -51.45 25.61 -11.39
N ILE A 202 -51.35 26.88 -11.00
CA ILE A 202 -50.35 27.35 -10.01
C ILE A 202 -50.43 26.54 -8.70
N ARG A 203 -51.64 26.25 -8.20
CA ARG A 203 -51.84 25.43 -7.00
C ARG A 203 -51.41 23.97 -7.18
N GLU A 204 -51.59 23.44 -8.38
CA GLU A 204 -51.15 22.08 -8.70
C GLU A 204 -49.63 22.00 -8.84
N LEU A 205 -48.98 23.08 -9.31
CA LEU A 205 -47.52 23.20 -9.31
C LEU A 205 -46.96 23.24 -7.89
N GLU A 206 -47.57 23.99 -6.97
CA GLU A 206 -47.19 24.00 -5.54
C GLU A 206 -47.25 22.59 -4.92
N VAL A 207 -48.26 21.79 -5.27
CA VAL A 207 -48.38 20.40 -4.81
C VAL A 207 -47.30 19.50 -5.42
N ILE A 208 -47.01 19.66 -6.72
CA ILE A 208 -45.93 18.91 -7.38
C ILE A 208 -44.59 19.21 -6.71
N ILE A 209 -44.28 20.48 -6.46
CA ILE A 209 -43.04 20.90 -5.80
C ILE A 209 -42.98 20.33 -4.38
N GLY A 210 -44.04 20.43 -3.59
CA GLY A 210 -44.06 19.88 -2.23
C GLY A 210 -43.90 18.35 -2.16
N GLU A 211 -44.52 17.60 -3.07
CA GLU A 211 -44.29 16.14 -3.17
C GLU A 211 -42.88 15.82 -3.66
N SER A 212 -42.32 16.64 -4.55
CA SER A 212 -40.92 16.54 -4.97
C SER A 212 -39.97 16.79 -3.80
N GLU A 213 -40.13 17.86 -3.02
CA GLU A 213 -39.31 18.14 -1.83
C GLU A 213 -39.34 16.97 -0.83
N LYS A 214 -40.54 16.46 -0.53
CA LYS A 214 -40.73 15.31 0.35
C LYS A 214 -40.02 14.06 -0.19
N LEU A 215 -40.14 13.79 -1.48
CA LEU A 215 -39.48 12.65 -2.12
C LEU A 215 -37.95 12.81 -2.12
N HIS A 216 -37.45 14.02 -2.34
CA HIS A 216 -36.02 14.33 -2.28
C HIS A 216 -35.46 14.10 -0.88
N GLU A 217 -36.11 14.62 0.15
CA GLU A 217 -35.73 14.40 1.55
C GLU A 217 -35.78 12.92 1.92
N PHE A 218 -36.83 12.22 1.48
CA PHE A 218 -36.96 10.78 1.67
C PHE A 218 -35.79 10.00 1.05
N LEU A 219 -35.50 10.21 -0.23
CA LEU A 219 -34.41 9.51 -0.94
C LEU A 219 -33.04 9.84 -0.33
N LYS A 220 -32.80 11.10 0.02
CA LYS A 220 -31.56 11.55 0.67
C LYS A 220 -31.33 10.86 2.01
N SER A 221 -32.39 10.62 2.79
CA SER A 221 -32.30 9.94 4.09
C SER A 221 -31.95 8.44 4.01
N ARG A 222 -32.09 7.81 2.84
CA ARG A 222 -32.00 6.35 2.68
C ARG A 222 -30.61 5.82 2.28
N LYS A 223 -29.61 6.70 2.09
CA LYS A 223 -28.22 6.36 1.68
C LYS A 223 -28.18 5.28 0.58
N LEU A 224 -28.65 5.61 -0.63
CA LEU A 224 -28.78 4.64 -1.74
C LEU A 224 -27.45 3.96 -2.15
N LYS A 225 -26.35 4.66 -1.90
CA LYS A 225 -24.96 4.19 -1.92
C LYS A 225 -24.28 4.76 -0.69
N GLU A 226 -23.24 4.10 -0.20
CA GLU A 226 -22.34 4.83 0.72
C GLU A 226 -21.74 6.01 -0.05
N PRO A 227 -21.80 7.23 0.50
CA PRO A 227 -20.95 8.29 -0.03
C PRO A 227 -19.50 7.85 0.13
N PRO A 228 -18.62 8.18 -0.84
CA PRO A 228 -17.19 8.02 -0.61
C PRO A 228 -16.84 8.74 0.69
N PRO A 229 -15.99 8.15 1.55
CA PRO A 229 -15.56 8.80 2.76
C PRO A 229 -14.99 10.20 2.49
N LEU A 230 -15.15 11.07 3.48
CA LEU A 230 -14.60 12.42 3.41
C LEU A 230 -13.19 12.37 3.98
N ILE A 231 -12.20 12.82 3.22
CA ILE A 231 -10.95 13.25 3.84
C ILE A 231 -11.22 14.60 4.49
N ASN A 232 -11.50 14.57 5.79
CA ASN A 232 -11.34 15.74 6.62
C ASN A 232 -9.90 15.67 7.17
N ALA A 233 -8.92 16.01 6.33
CA ALA A 233 -7.52 16.07 6.72
C ALA A 233 -7.35 17.22 7.72
N GLU A 234 -7.54 16.94 9.01
CA GLU A 234 -6.97 17.78 10.07
C GLU A 234 -5.44 17.74 10.01
N SER A 235 -4.86 16.66 9.46
CA SER A 235 -3.43 16.48 9.14
C SER A 235 -3.21 16.12 7.67
N LEU A 236 -2.17 16.69 7.05
CA LEU A 236 -1.75 16.35 5.69
C LEU A 236 -0.90 15.05 5.71
N PRO A 237 -1.24 14.02 4.92
CA PRO A 237 -0.56 12.71 4.96
C PRO A 237 0.93 12.75 4.65
N TYR A 238 1.34 13.55 3.65
CA TYR A 238 2.74 13.82 3.35
C TYR A 238 3.18 15.08 4.09
N THR A 239 4.02 14.93 5.11
CA THR A 239 4.37 16.05 5.99
C THR A 239 5.84 16.06 6.40
N SER A 240 6.27 17.21 6.89
CA SER A 240 7.63 17.40 7.38
C SER A 240 7.70 17.35 8.91
N GLU A 241 8.62 16.55 9.45
CA GLU A 241 9.01 16.61 10.85
C GLU A 241 10.40 17.23 11.00
N ARG A 242 10.42 18.51 11.35
CA ARG A 242 11.66 19.23 11.69
C ARG A 242 11.42 20.20 12.84
N ARG A 243 12.26 20.12 13.88
CA ARG A 243 12.23 21.14 14.93
C ARG A 243 12.74 22.46 14.36
N ASN A 244 12.13 23.55 14.82
CA ASN A 244 12.69 24.87 14.57
C ASN A 244 14.07 24.94 15.24
N PRO A 245 15.17 25.17 14.49
CA PRO A 245 16.52 25.21 15.05
C PRO A 245 16.67 26.23 16.19
N LYS A 246 15.85 27.29 16.20
CA LYS A 246 15.84 28.31 17.26
C LYS A 246 15.37 27.77 18.62
N ASN A 247 14.67 26.63 18.63
CA ASN A 247 14.21 25.97 19.85
C ASN A 247 15.23 24.95 20.38
N LEU A 248 16.42 24.84 19.77
CA LEU A 248 17.48 23.97 20.26
C LEU A 248 17.98 24.43 21.64
N PRO A 249 18.01 23.53 22.64
CA PRO A 249 18.64 23.83 23.92
C PRO A 249 20.13 24.16 23.73
N MET A 250 20.56 25.32 24.24
CA MET A 250 21.95 25.78 24.18
C MET A 250 22.50 26.00 25.59
N SER A 251 23.77 25.63 25.79
CA SER A 251 24.46 25.81 27.07
C SER A 251 25.91 26.25 26.90
N ALA A 252 26.41 27.10 27.81
CA ALA A 252 27.80 27.50 27.82
C ALA A 252 28.69 26.37 28.36
N ALA A 253 29.78 26.09 27.65
CA ALA A 253 30.90 25.28 28.12
C ALA A 253 31.66 26.06 29.20
N GLY A 254 31.17 26.05 30.44
CA GLY A 254 31.92 26.63 31.57
C GLY A 254 33.23 25.85 31.86
N LYS A 255 33.93 26.17 32.96
CA LYS A 255 35.10 25.41 33.49
C LYS A 255 34.86 23.90 33.74
N HIS A 256 33.69 23.38 33.41
CA HIS A 256 33.38 21.95 33.41
C HIS A 256 34.06 21.16 32.30
N PHE A 257 34.55 21.80 31.22
CA PHE A 257 35.37 21.12 30.20
C PHE A 257 36.71 20.61 30.75
N GLU A 258 37.32 21.30 31.72
CA GLU A 258 38.65 20.94 32.29
C GLU A 258 38.60 19.86 33.39
N SER A 259 37.41 19.40 33.81
CA SER A 259 37.28 18.47 34.94
C SER A 259 36.70 17.09 34.60
N ILE A 260 36.33 16.85 33.35
CA ILE A 260 36.08 15.50 32.84
C ILE A 260 37.40 15.04 32.21
N THR A 261 38.39 14.77 33.07
CA THR A 261 39.20 13.57 32.79
C THR A 261 38.21 12.44 32.53
N PRO A 262 38.47 11.47 31.64
CA PRO A 262 37.75 10.21 31.70
C PRO A 262 37.98 9.65 33.10
N LYS A 263 37.20 10.10 34.08
CA LYS A 263 36.85 9.28 35.22
C LYS A 263 36.24 8.12 34.50
N ASP A 264 36.99 7.02 34.50
CA ASP A 264 36.47 5.71 34.22
C ASP A 264 35.06 5.73 34.82
N VAL A 265 34.07 5.86 33.94
CA VAL A 265 32.71 5.55 34.32
C VAL A 265 32.84 4.07 34.54
N VAL A 266 33.18 3.68 35.78
CA VAL A 266 33.35 2.30 36.18
C VAL A 266 31.95 1.76 36.14
N LEU A 267 31.60 1.26 34.96
CA LEU A 267 30.37 0.57 34.72
C LEU A 267 30.30 -0.54 35.78
N PRO A 268 29.26 -0.59 36.62
CA PRO A 268 29.15 -1.57 37.68
C PRO A 268 28.77 -2.91 37.04
N PHE A 269 29.73 -3.53 36.36
CA PHE A 269 29.43 -4.74 35.64
C PHE A 269 29.47 -5.94 36.59
N SER A 270 28.28 -6.43 36.91
CA SER A 270 28.13 -7.76 37.49
C SER A 270 28.70 -8.82 36.53
N PRO A 271 29.05 -10.01 37.06
CA PRO A 271 29.26 -11.18 36.22
C PRO A 271 28.07 -11.39 35.26
N PRO A 272 28.30 -12.03 34.10
CA PRO A 272 27.21 -12.37 33.19
C PRO A 272 26.11 -13.19 33.86
N GLU A 273 24.88 -12.92 33.48
CA GLU A 273 23.68 -13.64 33.91
C GLU A 273 23.09 -14.44 32.74
N PRO A 274 22.28 -15.47 32.98
CA PRO A 274 21.65 -16.23 31.90
C PRO A 274 20.84 -15.38 30.92
N ALA A 275 20.24 -14.28 31.40
CA ALA A 275 19.49 -13.34 30.56
C ALA A 275 20.36 -12.67 29.48
N ASP A 276 21.66 -12.54 29.69
CA ASP A 276 22.61 -11.90 28.76
C ASP A 276 22.86 -12.72 27.49
N LEU A 277 22.36 -13.96 27.44
CA LEU A 277 22.38 -14.86 26.29
C LEU A 277 20.99 -15.18 25.72
N GLN A 278 19.92 -14.71 26.36
CA GLN A 278 18.55 -15.05 25.95
C GLN A 278 18.07 -14.22 24.76
N LEU A 279 17.10 -14.77 24.03
CA LEU A 279 16.36 -14.03 23.02
C LEU A 279 15.44 -13.00 23.69
N THR A 280 15.22 -11.87 23.02
CA THR A 280 14.30 -10.80 23.44
C THR A 280 13.51 -10.33 22.22
N ILE A 281 12.46 -9.53 22.39
CA ILE A 281 11.68 -9.00 21.25
C ILE A 281 12.59 -8.43 20.15
N ASP A 282 13.54 -7.58 20.53
CA ASP A 282 14.46 -6.91 19.61
C ASP A 282 15.65 -7.80 19.18
N VAL A 283 15.89 -8.93 19.86
CA VAL A 283 17.03 -9.82 19.61
C VAL A 283 16.51 -11.22 19.31
N GLN A 284 16.25 -11.45 18.03
CA GLN A 284 15.97 -12.77 17.47
C GLN A 284 17.24 -13.32 16.79
N ILE A 285 17.46 -14.63 16.88
CA ILE A 285 18.52 -15.34 16.14
C ILE A 285 17.82 -16.20 15.08
N THR A 286 17.65 -15.62 13.89
CA THR A 286 17.07 -16.31 12.73
C THR A 286 18.11 -17.22 12.06
N PRO A 287 17.72 -18.12 11.13
CA PRO A 287 18.68 -18.91 10.36
C PRO A 287 19.74 -18.06 9.65
N GLU A 288 19.37 -16.90 9.11
CA GLU A 288 20.27 -15.96 8.42
C GLU A 288 21.28 -15.34 9.38
N ILE A 289 20.83 -14.91 10.57
CA ILE A 289 21.72 -14.37 11.62
C ILE A 289 22.70 -15.46 12.09
N ALA A 290 22.22 -16.69 12.31
CA ALA A 290 23.08 -17.80 12.73
C ALA A 290 24.12 -18.15 11.64
N ALA A 291 23.71 -18.15 10.36
CA ALA A 291 24.60 -18.37 9.23
C ALA A 291 25.65 -17.26 9.09
N LEU A 292 25.25 -16.00 9.28
CA LEU A 292 26.17 -14.86 9.27
C LEU A 292 27.16 -14.92 10.44
N ALA A 293 26.72 -15.27 11.64
CA ALA A 293 27.62 -15.46 12.77
C ALA A 293 28.66 -16.57 12.49
N ALA A 294 28.24 -17.66 11.87
CA ALA A 294 29.12 -18.76 11.48
C ALA A 294 30.11 -18.38 10.37
N SER A 295 29.67 -17.62 9.35
CA SER A 295 30.55 -17.15 8.26
C SER A 295 31.63 -16.18 8.73
N LEU A 296 31.38 -15.53 9.88
CA LEU A 296 32.32 -14.66 10.58
C LEU A 296 33.16 -15.42 11.64
N ASP A 297 33.23 -16.75 11.54
CA ASP A 297 33.95 -17.68 12.44
C ASP A 297 33.56 -17.54 13.91
N HIS A 298 32.35 -17.06 14.21
CA HIS A 298 31.92 -16.70 15.57
C HIS A 298 32.88 -15.72 16.28
N SER A 299 33.67 -14.95 15.51
CA SER A 299 34.67 -14.03 16.04
C SER A 299 34.04 -12.70 16.43
N PRO A 300 34.08 -12.28 17.71
CA PRO A 300 33.50 -11.00 18.15
C PRO A 300 34.09 -9.79 17.43
N TYR A 301 35.37 -9.85 17.07
CA TYR A 301 36.03 -8.84 16.25
C TYR A 301 35.44 -8.76 14.84
N LYS A 302 35.36 -9.90 14.13
CA LYS A 302 34.81 -9.94 12.77
C LYS A 302 33.35 -9.53 12.74
N ILE A 303 32.57 -9.96 13.74
CA ILE A 303 31.17 -9.58 13.92
C ILE A 303 31.02 -8.07 14.11
N PHE A 304 31.74 -7.47 15.06
CA PHE A 304 31.67 -6.02 15.29
C PHE A 304 32.07 -5.23 14.04
N LYS A 305 33.19 -5.62 13.41
CA LYS A 305 33.67 -4.99 12.17
C LYS A 305 32.64 -5.10 11.05
N TYR A 306 32.04 -6.28 10.86
CA TYR A 306 31.05 -6.51 9.81
C TYR A 306 29.82 -5.61 10.00
N VAL A 307 29.24 -5.58 11.21
CA VAL A 307 28.06 -4.75 11.49
C VAL A 307 28.38 -3.26 11.33
N ARG A 308 29.53 -2.80 11.83
CA ARG A 308 29.92 -1.38 11.69
C ARG A 308 30.10 -0.99 10.22
N ASP A 309 30.77 -1.81 9.43
CA ASP A 309 31.24 -1.43 8.09
C ASP A 309 30.22 -1.69 6.97
N ASN A 310 29.24 -2.59 7.15
CA ASN A 310 28.33 -3.04 6.09
C ASN A 310 26.86 -2.65 6.30
N PHE A 311 26.55 -1.92 7.35
CA PHE A 311 25.20 -1.44 7.65
C PHE A 311 25.20 0.08 7.66
N GLU A 312 24.11 0.74 7.28
CA GLU A 312 23.98 2.18 7.35
C GLU A 312 23.36 2.63 8.68
N PHE A 313 23.59 3.89 9.04
CA PHE A 313 22.97 4.49 10.22
C PHE A 313 21.74 5.29 9.79
N ASP A 314 20.59 4.95 10.36
CA ASP A 314 19.35 5.70 10.18
C ASP A 314 19.03 6.47 11.46
N ALA A 315 18.69 7.75 11.32
CA ALA A 315 18.38 8.57 12.46
C ALA A 315 16.89 8.47 12.84
N TYR A 316 16.62 7.77 13.94
CA TYR A 316 15.32 7.75 14.62
C TYR A 316 15.44 7.33 16.08
N MET A 317 14.38 7.54 16.88
CA MET A 317 14.38 7.25 18.31
C MET A 317 13.99 5.80 18.62
N GLY A 318 14.67 5.20 19.60
CA GLY A 318 14.35 3.88 20.19
C GLY A 318 14.40 2.71 19.21
N SER A 319 13.87 1.54 19.58
CA SER A 319 13.88 0.37 18.71
C SER A 319 12.62 0.30 17.83
N ARG A 320 12.84 0.16 16.52
CA ARG A 320 11.82 -0.01 15.47
C ARG A 320 11.95 -1.36 14.78
N LYS A 321 13.18 -1.75 14.42
CA LYS A 321 13.47 -2.87 13.50
C LYS A 321 13.80 -4.18 14.23
N GLY A 322 14.52 -4.11 15.35
CA GLY A 322 15.12 -5.29 15.98
C GLY A 322 16.20 -5.95 15.09
N SER A 323 16.76 -7.08 15.54
CA SER A 323 17.91 -7.70 14.88
C SER A 323 17.62 -8.24 13.47
N SER A 324 16.42 -8.77 13.24
CA SER A 324 16.04 -9.40 11.97
C SER A 324 15.85 -8.38 10.86
N GLU A 325 15.08 -7.32 11.12
CA GLU A 325 14.80 -6.33 10.07
C GLU A 325 16.01 -5.43 9.83
N THR A 326 16.82 -5.14 10.86
CA THR A 326 18.13 -4.48 10.67
C THR A 326 19.06 -5.27 9.76
N LEU A 327 19.04 -6.61 9.84
CA LEU A 327 19.83 -7.45 8.94
C LEU A 327 19.35 -7.30 7.49
N ARG A 328 18.03 -7.29 7.28
CA ARG A 328 17.40 -7.24 5.95
C ARG A 328 17.56 -5.86 5.29
N GLU A 329 17.24 -4.79 6.01
CA GLU A 329 17.33 -3.42 5.51
C GLU A 329 18.78 -2.95 5.33
N HIS A 330 19.77 -3.69 5.87
CA HIS A 330 21.15 -3.26 5.92
C HIS A 330 21.32 -1.86 6.56
N SER A 331 20.39 -1.44 7.42
CA SER A 331 20.43 -0.14 8.08
C SER A 331 19.66 -0.13 9.41
N GLY A 332 20.03 0.77 10.31
CA GLY A 332 19.26 1.02 11.53
C GLY A 332 19.86 2.09 12.42
N ASN A 333 19.13 2.50 13.45
CA ASN A 333 19.67 3.42 14.45
C ASN A 333 20.59 2.71 15.45
N ALA A 334 20.99 3.42 16.50
CA ALA A 334 21.83 2.86 17.56
C ALA A 334 21.22 1.63 18.24
N TYR A 335 19.91 1.65 18.57
CA TYR A 335 19.26 0.52 19.24
C TYR A 335 19.16 -0.71 18.33
N ASP A 336 18.81 -0.51 17.07
CA ASP A 336 18.57 -1.58 16.11
C ASP A 336 19.89 -2.20 15.61
N LEU A 337 20.93 -1.40 15.34
CA LEU A 337 22.29 -1.89 15.08
C LEU A 337 22.89 -2.61 16.30
N CYS A 338 22.64 -2.12 17.52
CA CYS A 338 23.01 -2.84 18.74
C CYS A 338 22.28 -4.19 18.85
N SER A 339 21.02 -4.24 18.45
CA SER A 339 20.21 -5.46 18.48
C SER A 339 20.75 -6.52 17.52
N LEU A 340 21.12 -6.16 16.29
CA LEU A 340 21.79 -7.05 15.35
C LEU A 340 23.15 -7.53 15.88
N LEU A 341 23.98 -6.62 16.39
CA LEU A 341 25.28 -6.96 16.97
C LEU A 341 25.12 -7.94 18.14
N ILE A 342 24.16 -7.69 19.03
CA ILE A 342 23.85 -8.56 20.16
C ILE A 342 23.38 -9.93 19.68
N ALA A 343 22.53 -10.02 18.65
CA ALA A 343 22.04 -11.29 18.11
C ALA A 343 23.20 -12.15 17.56
N LEU A 344 24.12 -11.55 16.79
CA LEU A 344 25.30 -12.25 16.25
C LEU A 344 26.27 -12.71 17.35
N LEU A 345 26.47 -11.88 18.38
CA LEU A 345 27.31 -12.21 19.53
C LEU A 345 26.69 -13.31 20.40
N ARG A 346 25.38 -13.27 20.66
CA ARG A 346 24.66 -14.32 21.41
C ARG A 346 24.61 -15.64 20.64
N ALA A 347 24.46 -15.60 19.30
CA ALA A 347 24.62 -16.76 18.44
C ALA A 347 26.03 -17.37 18.52
N SER A 348 27.01 -16.56 18.91
CA SER A 348 28.41 -16.95 19.17
C SER A 348 28.69 -17.23 20.65
N ASN A 349 27.64 -17.38 21.48
CA ASN A 349 27.70 -17.64 22.91
C ASN A 349 28.47 -16.58 23.72
N VAL A 350 28.43 -15.32 23.28
CA VAL A 350 29.01 -14.17 23.99
C VAL A 350 27.90 -13.44 24.76
N PRO A 351 27.98 -13.34 26.10
CA PRO A 351 27.03 -12.56 26.89
C PRO A 351 27.11 -11.08 26.56
N THR A 352 25.95 -10.45 26.37
CA THR A 352 25.86 -9.06 25.94
C THR A 352 24.71 -8.32 26.63
N ARG A 353 24.89 -7.02 26.85
CA ARG A 353 23.85 -6.09 27.31
C ARG A 353 23.87 -4.83 26.46
N TYR A 354 22.72 -4.19 26.37
CA TYR A 354 22.63 -2.79 25.97
C TYR A 354 23.09 -1.92 27.12
N VAL A 355 23.63 -0.75 26.80
CA VAL A 355 23.86 0.34 27.74
C VAL A 355 23.33 1.63 27.12
N THR A 356 22.67 2.45 27.93
CA THR A 356 22.20 3.78 27.54
C THR A 356 22.80 4.85 28.44
N GLY A 357 22.94 6.06 27.91
CA GLY A 357 23.47 7.18 28.67
C GLY A 357 23.57 8.46 27.85
N VAL A 358 23.90 9.57 28.50
CA VAL A 358 24.17 10.83 27.81
C VAL A 358 25.62 10.85 27.35
N VAL A 359 25.83 10.96 26.05
CA VAL A 359 27.15 11.09 25.43
C VAL A 359 27.42 12.55 25.10
N MET A 360 28.69 12.89 24.89
CA MET A 360 29.13 14.21 24.45
C MET A 360 30.07 14.01 23.25
N MET A 361 29.60 14.43 22.09
CA MET A 361 30.27 14.27 20.81
C MET A 361 30.81 15.62 20.31
N PRO A 362 32.10 15.73 19.94
CA PRO A 362 32.63 16.92 19.28
C PRO A 362 31.86 17.26 18.01
N VAL A 363 31.67 18.56 17.72
CA VAL A 363 30.85 18.98 16.56
C VAL A 363 31.40 18.49 15.22
N GLU A 364 32.73 18.40 15.07
CA GLU A 364 33.36 17.84 13.87
C GLU A 364 32.98 16.38 13.64
N GLN A 365 32.97 15.59 14.72
CA GLN A 365 32.59 14.18 14.65
C GLN A 365 31.10 14.02 14.35
N ALA A 366 30.24 14.83 14.97
CA ALA A 366 28.80 14.79 14.72
C ALA A 366 28.46 15.21 13.28
N ARG A 367 29.09 16.28 12.77
CA ARG A 367 28.96 16.75 11.39
C ARG A 367 29.37 15.67 10.39
N ASN A 368 30.53 15.04 10.58
CA ASN A 368 30.97 13.96 9.70
C ASN A 368 30.07 12.72 9.79
N TRP A 369 29.69 12.30 11.00
CA TRP A 369 28.85 11.11 11.19
C TRP A 369 27.48 11.25 10.53
N LEU A 370 26.88 12.43 10.62
CA LEU A 370 25.51 12.70 10.14
C LEU A 370 25.47 13.35 8.75
N GLY A 371 26.62 13.68 8.16
CA GLY A 371 26.73 14.21 6.81
C GLY A 371 26.43 15.69 6.63
N PHE A 372 26.71 16.53 7.64
CA PHE A 372 26.47 17.97 7.60
C PHE A 372 27.75 18.79 7.47
N ASN A 373 27.63 19.93 6.80
CA ASN A 373 28.60 21.02 6.86
C ASN A 373 28.20 22.03 7.94
N ASP A 374 26.92 22.23 8.21
CA ASP A 374 26.44 23.11 9.28
C ASP A 374 26.32 22.39 10.64
N THR A 375 26.74 23.07 11.71
CA THR A 375 26.74 22.50 13.06
C THR A 375 25.37 22.55 13.73
N VAL A 376 24.59 23.59 13.44
CA VAL A 376 23.25 23.76 14.01
C VAL A 376 22.31 22.73 13.42
N GLU A 377 22.40 22.44 12.11
CA GLU A 377 21.60 21.40 11.46
C GLU A 377 21.95 20.00 11.96
N ALA A 378 23.23 19.68 12.15
CA ALA A 378 23.62 18.41 12.78
C ALA A 378 23.00 18.26 14.18
N ALA A 379 23.02 19.32 14.99
CA ALA A 379 22.36 19.32 16.30
C ALA A 379 20.82 19.25 16.19
N ASN A 380 20.24 19.87 15.17
CA ASN A 380 18.80 19.87 14.91
C ASN A 380 18.29 18.47 14.54
N LEU A 381 19.02 17.74 13.70
CA LEU A 381 18.70 16.36 13.38
C LEU A 381 18.79 15.48 14.62
N ILE A 382 19.84 15.61 15.45
CA ILE A 382 19.93 14.85 16.72
C ILE A 382 18.73 15.17 17.63
N ALA A 383 18.37 16.45 17.76
CA ALA A 383 17.26 16.88 18.62
C ALA A 383 15.88 16.45 18.10
N THR A 384 15.74 16.30 16.78
CA THR A 384 14.49 15.90 16.13
C THR A 384 14.34 14.38 16.13
N ALA A 385 15.39 13.65 15.73
CA ALA A 385 15.30 12.24 15.40
C ALA A 385 15.95 11.31 16.43
N LEU A 386 16.89 11.76 17.27
CA LEU A 386 17.62 10.85 18.20
C LEU A 386 17.28 11.06 19.67
N ASP A 387 17.33 12.32 20.14
CA ASP A 387 17.01 12.68 21.52
C ASP A 387 16.47 14.10 21.60
N SER A 388 15.19 14.23 21.96
CA SER A 388 14.53 15.51 22.20
C SER A 388 15.22 16.40 23.25
N GLY A 389 16.06 15.81 24.12
CA GLY A 389 16.86 16.47 25.14
C GLY A 389 18.27 16.89 24.71
N ALA A 390 18.60 16.82 23.41
CA ALA A 390 19.92 17.19 22.91
C ALA A 390 20.29 18.65 23.24
N VAL A 391 21.56 18.88 23.56
CA VAL A 391 22.10 20.21 23.94
C VAL A 391 23.33 20.52 23.10
N LEU A 392 23.33 21.68 22.44
CA LEU A 392 24.50 22.24 21.77
C LEU A 392 25.32 23.09 22.76
N TRP A 393 26.59 22.74 22.92
CA TRP A 393 27.51 23.39 23.86
C TRP A 393 28.42 24.39 23.15
N TRP A 394 28.60 25.56 23.76
CA TRP A 394 29.35 26.68 23.18
C TRP A 394 30.54 27.11 24.05
N GLU A 395 31.70 27.33 23.43
CA GLU A 395 32.84 28.01 24.04
C GLU A 395 32.99 29.41 23.41
N GLY A 396 32.60 30.44 24.16
CA GLY A 396 32.37 31.76 23.57
C GLY A 396 31.28 31.68 22.50
N ASP A 397 31.59 32.14 21.29
CA ASP A 397 30.68 32.11 20.13
C ASP A 397 30.88 30.86 19.23
N ASN A 398 31.69 29.88 19.65
CA ASN A 398 31.96 28.68 18.86
C ASN A 398 31.23 27.45 19.43
N PRO A 399 30.45 26.71 18.62
CA PRO A 399 29.90 25.44 19.06
C PRO A 399 31.03 24.39 19.13
N VAL A 400 31.10 23.63 20.22
CA VAL A 400 32.23 22.71 20.49
C VAL A 400 31.80 21.24 20.62
N SER A 401 30.61 20.97 21.15
CA SER A 401 30.10 19.60 21.28
C SER A 401 28.58 19.56 21.35
N ILE A 402 28.02 18.39 21.06
CA ILE A 402 26.60 18.09 21.20
C ILE A 402 26.46 16.98 22.23
N SER A 403 25.60 17.15 23.23
CA SER A 403 25.26 16.08 24.17
C SER A 403 23.85 15.57 23.96
N PHE A 404 23.68 14.26 23.91
CA PHE A 404 22.41 13.60 23.65
C PHE A 404 22.43 12.18 24.26
N ARG A 405 21.26 11.59 24.49
CA ARG A 405 21.12 10.20 24.91
C ARG A 405 21.41 9.26 23.75
N HIS A 406 22.22 8.24 24.00
CA HIS A 406 22.64 7.26 23.00
C HIS A 406 22.68 5.83 23.59
N ALA A 407 22.73 4.83 22.72
CA ALA A 407 22.80 3.42 23.09
C ALA A 407 24.02 2.72 22.47
N TRP A 408 24.64 1.81 23.21
CA TRP A 408 25.73 0.95 22.73
C TRP A 408 25.67 -0.44 23.38
N VAL A 409 26.53 -1.35 22.94
CA VAL A 409 26.62 -2.72 23.48
C VAL A 409 27.79 -2.84 24.44
N ILE A 410 27.64 -3.68 25.45
CA ILE A 410 28.78 -4.26 26.19
C ILE A 410 28.81 -5.77 25.94
N ALA A 411 30.01 -6.32 25.69
CA ALA A 411 30.20 -7.74 25.44
C ALA A 411 31.21 -8.32 26.43
N TYR A 412 30.88 -9.46 27.06
CA TYR A 412 31.76 -10.11 28.03
C TYR A 412 32.78 -11.01 27.32
N LEU A 413 34.00 -10.53 27.19
CA LEU A 413 35.02 -11.08 26.30
C LEU A 413 36.38 -11.21 27.00
N PRO A 414 37.23 -12.17 26.61
CA PRO A 414 38.60 -12.28 27.12
C PRO A 414 39.46 -11.18 26.50
N TYR A 415 39.61 -10.05 27.21
CA TYR A 415 40.23 -8.84 26.65
C TYR A 415 41.71 -9.03 26.26
N ALA A 416 42.41 -9.92 26.96
CA ALA A 416 43.81 -10.23 26.73
C ALA A 416 44.07 -11.02 25.43
N ASP A 417 43.13 -11.88 25.01
CA ASP A 417 43.29 -12.82 23.89
C ASP A 417 43.43 -12.10 22.54
N TYR A 418 42.77 -10.96 22.38
CA TYR A 418 42.82 -10.17 21.14
C TYR A 418 44.04 -9.24 21.06
N ARG A 419 44.91 -9.23 22.10
CA ARG A 419 46.08 -8.34 22.20
C ARG A 419 47.40 -9.10 22.36
N GLY A 420 47.45 -10.38 21.98
CA GLY A 420 48.68 -11.16 21.89
C GLY A 420 49.22 -11.72 23.21
N VAL A 421 48.35 -11.89 24.21
CA VAL A 421 48.67 -12.58 25.48
C VAL A 421 48.09 -14.01 25.44
N GLU A 422 48.79 -14.98 26.02
CA GLU A 422 48.34 -16.38 26.04
C GLU A 422 46.96 -16.54 26.68
N ASN A 423 46.16 -17.39 26.03
CA ASN A 423 44.75 -17.64 26.30
C ASN A 423 44.55 -18.35 27.65
N ASP A 424 44.14 -17.59 28.66
CA ASP A 424 43.55 -18.13 29.88
C ASP A 424 42.25 -17.37 30.20
N ASP A 425 41.23 -18.07 30.70
CA ASP A 425 39.93 -17.49 31.04
C ASP A 425 40.00 -16.43 32.17
N THR A 426 41.20 -16.04 32.65
CA THR A 426 41.40 -15.18 33.82
C THR A 426 41.31 -13.67 33.52
N GLY A 427 41.13 -13.29 32.25
CA GLY A 427 41.09 -11.88 31.78
C GLY A 427 39.76 -11.40 31.16
N LYS A 428 38.62 -12.05 31.43
CA LYS A 428 37.32 -11.63 30.86
C LYS A 428 36.76 -10.36 31.50
N MET A 429 36.37 -9.40 30.68
CA MET A 429 35.71 -8.18 31.11
C MET A 429 34.67 -7.74 30.07
N TRP A 430 33.82 -6.81 30.48
CA TRP A 430 32.86 -6.19 29.59
C TRP A 430 33.54 -5.12 28.74
N ILE A 431 33.46 -5.29 27.42
CA ILE A 431 34.04 -4.40 26.42
C ILE A 431 32.91 -3.59 25.79
N PRO A 432 32.98 -2.24 25.77
CA PRO A 432 32.00 -1.41 25.08
C PRO A 432 32.21 -1.46 23.56
N LEU A 433 31.13 -1.65 22.82
CA LEU A 433 31.08 -1.74 21.36
C LEU A 433 29.91 -0.90 20.84
N ASP A 434 30.18 0.07 19.98
CA ASP A 434 29.16 0.89 19.32
C ASP A 434 29.27 0.72 17.79
N PRO A 435 28.32 0.02 17.15
CA PRO A 435 28.33 -0.19 15.71
C PRO A 435 27.76 1.00 14.91
N SER A 436 27.15 1.99 15.56
CA SER A 436 26.35 3.04 14.93
C SER A 436 27.13 4.30 14.56
N VAL A 437 28.15 4.66 15.36
CA VAL A 437 28.98 5.85 15.10
C VAL A 437 30.09 5.51 14.12
N LYS A 438 30.08 6.22 12.98
CA LYS A 438 30.92 5.93 11.81
C LYS A 438 31.58 7.20 11.31
N GLU A 439 32.67 6.99 10.60
CA GLU A 439 33.36 8.05 9.87
C GLU A 439 33.02 7.88 8.39
N PHE A 440 32.79 9.00 7.69
CA PHE A 440 32.43 9.01 6.28
C PHE A 440 33.40 9.88 5.47
N VAL A 441 33.57 9.51 4.20
CA VAL A 441 34.11 10.40 3.17
C VAL A 441 32.95 10.83 2.27
N TYR A 442 32.75 12.13 2.14
CA TYR A 442 31.71 12.70 1.28
C TYR A 442 32.29 13.23 -0.02
N GLN A 443 31.62 12.90 -1.12
CA GLN A 443 31.68 13.68 -2.36
C GLN A 443 30.65 14.80 -2.24
N GLU A 444 31.10 16.06 -2.29
CA GLU A 444 30.21 17.23 -2.10
C GLU A 444 29.18 17.42 -3.24
N GLY A 445 29.42 16.82 -4.41
CA GLY A 445 28.58 17.00 -5.60
C GLY A 445 28.60 18.42 -6.17
N ILE A 446 27.77 18.69 -7.18
CA ILE A 446 27.59 20.02 -7.79
C ILE A 446 26.13 20.42 -7.67
N ASP A 447 25.88 21.64 -7.18
CA ASP A 447 24.54 22.16 -6.96
C ASP A 447 23.88 22.68 -8.25
N ILE A 448 23.61 21.76 -9.17
CA ILE A 448 22.94 22.05 -10.44
C ILE A 448 21.53 22.63 -10.27
N PRO A 449 20.70 22.22 -9.28
CA PRO A 449 19.38 22.81 -9.10
C PRO A 449 19.41 24.33 -8.87
N THR A 450 20.36 24.80 -8.06
CA THR A 450 20.57 26.24 -7.86
C THR A 450 21.08 26.91 -9.14
N GLU A 451 22.01 26.26 -9.86
CA GLU A 451 22.57 26.80 -11.11
C GLU A 451 21.48 27.05 -12.18
N MET A 452 20.54 26.11 -12.31
CA MET A 452 19.44 26.23 -13.27
C MET A 452 18.28 27.11 -12.78
N GLY A 453 18.32 27.56 -11.51
CA GLY A 453 17.23 28.30 -10.88
C GLY A 453 15.96 27.46 -10.79
N PHE A 454 16.09 26.19 -10.41
CA PHE A 454 14.95 25.27 -10.28
C PHE A 454 13.95 25.80 -9.24
N ASP A 455 12.68 25.72 -9.57
CA ASP A 455 11.54 26.10 -8.73
C ASP A 455 10.53 24.94 -8.80
N ALA A 456 10.42 24.18 -7.71
CA ALA A 456 9.59 22.98 -7.70
C ALA A 456 8.11 23.32 -7.86
N GLU A 457 7.65 24.47 -7.33
CA GLU A 457 6.25 24.86 -7.42
C GLU A 457 5.86 25.17 -8.87
N SER A 458 6.66 25.99 -9.56
CA SER A 458 6.41 26.26 -10.97
C SER A 458 6.58 25.00 -11.82
N PHE A 459 7.56 24.14 -11.53
CA PHE A 459 7.74 22.89 -12.25
C PHE A 459 6.52 21.97 -12.11
N VAL A 460 6.09 21.65 -10.89
CA VAL A 460 5.01 20.69 -10.65
C VAL A 460 3.66 21.28 -11.10
N PHE A 461 3.30 22.48 -10.65
CA PHE A 461 1.94 22.98 -10.79
C PHE A 461 1.67 23.78 -12.07
N ASN A 462 2.70 24.25 -12.79
CA ASN A 462 2.51 24.95 -14.07
C ASN A 462 2.96 24.13 -15.28
N GLU A 463 4.03 23.35 -15.16
CA GLU A 463 4.59 22.58 -16.29
C GLU A 463 4.14 21.13 -16.27
N TYR A 464 4.43 20.38 -15.20
CA TYR A 464 4.17 18.94 -15.14
C TYR A 464 2.67 18.63 -15.30
N VAL A 465 1.82 19.24 -14.47
CA VAL A 465 0.37 18.97 -14.53
C VAL A 465 -0.32 19.54 -15.80
N SER A 466 0.39 20.25 -16.68
CA SER A 466 -0.21 20.90 -17.85
C SER A 466 -0.61 19.94 -18.97
N THR A 467 -0.04 18.73 -18.97
CA THR A 467 -0.31 17.65 -19.92
C THR A 467 0.19 16.34 -19.34
N PHE A 468 -0.26 15.21 -19.88
CA PHE A 468 0.24 13.89 -19.46
C PHE A 468 1.72 13.65 -19.79
N HIS A 469 2.47 13.11 -18.82
CA HIS A 469 3.84 12.65 -18.96
C HIS A 469 3.99 11.14 -18.66
N GLU A 470 4.84 10.45 -19.44
CA GLU A 470 5.23 9.06 -19.15
C GLU A 470 6.25 8.98 -18.00
N LEU A 471 7.12 9.98 -17.88
CA LEU A 471 8.10 10.08 -16.80
C LEU A 471 7.44 10.71 -15.57
N SER A 472 7.77 10.19 -14.39
CA SER A 472 7.36 10.79 -13.13
C SER A 472 7.99 12.18 -12.92
N PRO A 473 7.50 13.00 -11.97
CA PRO A 473 8.07 14.32 -11.66
C PRO A 473 9.57 14.28 -11.40
N VAL A 474 10.07 13.31 -10.63
CA VAL A 474 11.50 13.17 -10.34
C VAL A 474 12.27 12.62 -11.54
N GLU A 475 11.74 11.66 -12.28
CA GLU A 475 12.38 11.18 -13.52
C GLU A 475 12.56 12.32 -14.54
N LEU A 476 11.53 13.15 -14.73
CA LEU A 476 11.60 14.32 -15.61
C LEU A 476 12.54 15.41 -15.07
N TYR A 477 12.59 15.61 -13.76
CA TYR A 477 13.57 16.48 -13.11
C TYR A 477 15.01 16.02 -13.37
N VAL A 478 15.29 14.72 -13.21
CA VAL A 478 16.60 14.13 -13.51
C VAL A 478 16.96 14.30 -14.99
N ASP A 479 16.01 14.06 -15.90
CA ASP A 479 16.21 14.28 -17.34
C ASP A 479 16.57 15.75 -17.65
N ARG A 480 15.88 16.72 -17.03
CA ARG A 480 16.21 18.15 -17.20
C ARG A 480 17.61 18.50 -16.69
N ILE A 481 18.04 17.91 -15.58
CA ILE A 481 19.41 18.07 -15.08
C ILE A 481 20.41 17.50 -16.09
N GLN A 482 20.15 16.31 -16.63
CA GLN A 482 21.02 15.69 -17.64
C GLN A 482 21.12 16.54 -18.90
N GLN A 483 20.01 17.11 -19.37
CA GLN A 483 20.00 18.03 -20.50
C GLN A 483 20.81 19.30 -20.22
N HIS A 484 20.68 19.88 -19.02
CA HIS A 484 21.48 21.05 -18.61
C HIS A 484 22.98 20.72 -18.56
N LEU A 485 23.34 19.58 -17.95
CA LEU A 485 24.72 19.11 -17.86
C LEU A 485 25.37 18.94 -19.25
N ALA A 486 24.65 18.37 -20.21
CA ALA A 486 25.16 18.18 -21.57
C ALA A 486 25.60 19.48 -22.26
N VAL A 487 25.02 20.62 -21.86
CA VAL A 487 25.32 21.95 -22.42
C VAL A 487 26.29 22.75 -21.55
N ALA A 488 26.00 22.86 -20.25
CA ALA A 488 26.74 23.70 -19.32
C ALA A 488 28.02 23.06 -18.78
N HIS A 489 28.04 21.73 -18.63
CA HIS A 489 29.14 20.96 -18.04
C HIS A 489 29.50 19.73 -18.90
N PRO A 490 29.94 19.92 -20.17
CA PRO A 490 30.19 18.81 -21.08
C PRO A 490 31.25 17.86 -20.52
N GLY A 491 30.87 16.60 -20.32
CA GLY A 491 31.74 15.54 -19.79
C GLY A 491 31.41 15.11 -18.35
N LEU A 492 30.51 15.81 -17.66
CA LEU A 492 29.92 15.32 -16.42
C LEU A 492 28.64 14.52 -16.70
N LEU A 493 28.43 13.46 -15.93
CA LEU A 493 27.20 12.69 -15.89
C LEU A 493 26.42 13.00 -14.61
N TYR A 494 25.15 12.62 -14.58
CA TYR A 494 24.30 12.83 -13.40
C TYR A 494 24.90 12.25 -12.10
N PRO A 495 25.47 11.03 -12.07
CA PRO A 495 26.12 10.51 -10.85
C PRO A 495 27.30 11.37 -10.35
N ASP A 496 27.96 12.14 -11.21
CA ASP A 496 29.09 12.98 -10.82
C ASP A 496 28.66 14.21 -9.99
N ILE A 497 27.39 14.60 -10.07
CA ILE A 497 26.85 15.76 -9.34
C ILE A 497 26.22 15.41 -8.00
N LEU A 498 25.94 14.13 -7.76
CA LEU A 498 25.28 13.69 -6.54
C LEU A 498 26.19 13.87 -5.33
N ARG A 499 25.59 14.26 -4.20
CA ARG A 499 26.28 14.24 -2.91
C ARG A 499 26.17 12.86 -2.30
N LEU A 500 27.29 12.14 -2.23
CA LEU A 500 27.34 10.75 -1.77
C LEU A 500 28.29 10.60 -0.57
N GLY A 501 27.91 9.77 0.40
CA GLY A 501 28.75 9.41 1.55
C GLY A 501 29.17 7.95 1.50
N THR A 502 30.44 7.66 1.77
CA THR A 502 30.94 6.28 1.90
C THR A 502 31.54 6.05 3.28
N ILE A 503 31.14 4.95 3.92
CA ILE A 503 31.66 4.55 5.24
C ILE A 503 33.16 4.28 5.13
N VAL A 504 33.95 4.88 6.04
CA VAL A 504 35.35 4.53 6.24
C VAL A 504 35.43 3.21 7.00
N PRO A 505 36.01 2.14 6.41
CA PRO A 505 36.11 0.84 7.05
C PRO A 505 36.85 0.89 8.38
N PHE A 506 36.45 0.07 9.33
CA PHE A 506 37.07 0.02 10.65
C PHE A 506 38.53 -0.43 10.53
N GLY A 507 39.45 0.48 10.86
CA GLY A 507 40.89 0.32 10.62
C GLY A 507 41.67 -0.39 11.74
N LEU A 508 41.04 -0.74 12.86
CA LEU A 508 41.74 -1.47 13.93
C LEU A 508 41.73 -2.98 13.66
N GLU A 509 42.86 -3.64 13.93
CA GLU A 509 42.99 -5.10 13.92
C GLU A 509 42.46 -5.76 15.21
N THR A 510 42.04 -4.95 16.19
CA THR A 510 41.54 -5.40 17.50
C THR A 510 40.29 -4.61 17.91
N LEU A 511 39.52 -5.14 18.87
CA LEU A 511 38.36 -4.45 19.41
C LEU A 511 38.75 -3.17 20.17
N PRO A 512 37.93 -2.11 20.11
CA PRO A 512 38.19 -0.87 20.83
C PRO A 512 38.13 -1.09 22.35
N GLY A 513 38.95 -0.34 23.10
CA GLY A 513 38.96 -0.37 24.57
C GLY A 513 37.99 0.61 25.23
N SER A 514 37.34 1.47 24.44
CA SER A 514 36.42 2.52 24.88
C SER A 514 35.45 2.89 23.75
N THR A 515 34.40 3.64 24.08
CA THR A 515 33.51 4.28 23.10
C THR A 515 34.25 5.32 22.26
N PRO A 516 33.76 5.66 21.05
CA PRO A 516 34.37 6.69 20.18
C PRO A 516 34.04 8.14 20.59
N TYR A 517 33.35 8.34 21.70
CA TYR A 517 32.93 9.62 22.28
C TYR A 517 33.03 9.58 23.81
N LEU A 518 32.87 10.74 24.45
CA LEU A 518 32.84 10.86 25.90
C LEU A 518 31.45 10.49 26.44
N VAL A 519 31.40 9.61 27.44
CA VAL A 519 30.17 9.29 28.19
C VAL A 519 30.07 10.22 29.39
N ARG A 520 29.01 11.03 29.48
CA ARG A 520 28.76 11.93 30.62
C ARG A 520 28.00 11.26 31.76
N THR A 521 26.97 10.50 31.42
CA THR A 521 26.15 9.76 32.40
C THR A 521 25.84 8.37 31.85
N LEU A 522 25.68 7.41 32.75
CA LEU A 522 25.01 6.14 32.46
C LEU A 522 23.58 6.24 32.97
N ASP A 523 22.65 5.85 32.12
CA ASP A 523 21.24 5.78 32.47
C ASP A 523 20.94 4.36 32.97
N ASP A 524 21.12 3.33 32.12
CA ASP A 524 20.84 1.94 32.49
C ASP A 524 21.64 0.93 31.64
N ALA A 525 21.65 -0.34 32.08
CA ALA A 525 22.16 -1.48 31.32
C ALA A 525 21.18 -2.66 31.42
N PHE A 526 20.76 -3.20 30.28
CA PHE A 526 19.72 -4.23 30.23
C PHE A 526 20.02 -5.32 29.20
N ALA A 527 19.59 -6.54 29.49
CA ALA A 527 19.70 -7.67 28.56
C ALA A 527 18.68 -7.59 27.40
N GLY A 528 17.58 -6.87 27.59
CA GLY A 528 16.54 -6.62 26.58
C GLY A 528 15.92 -5.24 26.76
N ILE A 529 15.54 -4.60 25.65
CA ILE A 529 15.07 -3.21 25.64
C ILE A 529 13.78 -3.06 26.48
N PRO A 530 13.66 -2.07 27.37
CA PRO A 530 12.39 -1.77 28.05
C PRO A 530 11.28 -1.30 27.10
N ALA A 531 10.01 -1.56 27.44
CA ALA A 531 8.87 -1.26 26.56
C ALA A 531 8.71 0.24 26.19
N TYR A 532 9.12 1.16 27.07
CA TYR A 532 9.05 2.61 26.79
C TYR A 532 10.10 3.08 25.76
N LEU A 533 11.07 2.23 25.41
CA LEU A 533 12.08 2.47 24.38
C LEU A 533 11.72 1.82 23.04
N ARG A 534 10.57 1.15 22.93
CA ARG A 534 10.09 0.55 21.69
C ARG A 534 9.00 1.41 21.04
N TYR A 535 9.06 1.50 19.73
CA TYR A 535 7.93 1.98 18.95
C TYR A 535 6.80 0.95 19.00
N ARG A 536 5.55 1.41 19.10
CA ARG A 536 4.36 0.53 19.12
C ARG A 536 3.28 1.06 18.18
N ILE A 537 2.57 0.13 17.56
CA ILE A 537 1.40 0.43 16.72
C ILE A 537 0.19 -0.24 17.35
N ARG A 538 -0.92 0.48 17.45
CA ARG A 538 -2.21 -0.08 17.88
C ARG A 538 -3.19 -0.04 16.72
N PHE A 539 -3.76 -1.20 16.43
CA PHE A 539 -4.80 -1.40 15.44
C PHE A 539 -6.15 -1.45 16.14
N ARG A 540 -7.12 -0.65 15.68
CA ARG A 540 -8.45 -0.58 16.27
C ARG A 540 -9.52 -0.61 15.18
N ILE A 541 -10.35 -1.65 15.20
CA ILE A 541 -11.48 -1.78 14.27
C ILE A 541 -12.75 -1.56 15.08
N HIS A 542 -13.56 -0.56 14.73
CA HIS A 542 -14.71 -0.15 15.55
C HIS A 542 -15.79 0.57 14.76
N ASP A 543 -16.99 0.68 15.34
CA ASP A 543 -18.01 1.65 14.93
C ASP A 543 -18.27 2.66 16.06
N ASP A 544 -19.27 3.53 15.89
CA ASP A 544 -19.66 4.53 16.91
C ASP A 544 -20.07 3.92 18.26
N SER A 545 -20.45 2.64 18.27
CA SER A 545 -21.07 1.97 19.42
C SER A 545 -20.16 0.93 20.09
N SER A 546 -19.25 0.32 19.33
CA SER A 546 -18.56 -0.92 19.69
C SER A 546 -17.16 -0.96 19.12
N VAL A 547 -16.22 -1.52 19.89
CA VAL A 547 -14.88 -1.87 19.41
C VAL A 547 -14.86 -3.37 19.10
N PHE A 548 -14.50 -3.72 17.87
CA PHE A 548 -14.44 -5.10 17.39
C PHE A 548 -13.03 -5.69 17.58
N VAL A 549 -11.99 -4.95 17.22
CA VAL A 549 -10.59 -5.34 17.40
C VAL A 549 -9.84 -4.19 18.08
N ASP A 550 -8.97 -4.54 19.03
CA ASP A 550 -8.07 -3.62 19.71
C ASP A 550 -6.78 -4.37 20.06
N HIS A 551 -5.73 -4.13 19.29
CA HIS A 551 -4.47 -4.86 19.41
C HIS A 551 -3.28 -3.90 19.33
N THR A 552 -2.39 -3.93 20.33
CA THR A 552 -1.12 -3.17 20.31
C THR A 552 0.05 -4.12 20.10
N ALA A 553 0.84 -3.87 19.07
CA ALA A 553 2.06 -4.59 18.76
C ALA A 553 3.30 -3.72 18.99
N ASN A 554 4.43 -4.34 19.33
CA ASN A 554 5.73 -3.68 19.28
C ASN A 554 6.26 -3.74 17.86
N LEU A 555 6.75 -2.63 17.33
CA LEU A 555 7.22 -2.55 15.94
C LEU A 555 8.33 -3.57 15.63
N PRO A 556 9.35 -3.79 16.50
CA PRO A 556 10.38 -4.82 16.25
C PRO A 556 9.85 -6.26 16.15
N ASP A 557 8.63 -6.52 16.64
CA ASP A 557 8.00 -7.85 16.55
C ASP A 557 7.18 -8.01 15.27
N ILE A 558 6.85 -6.94 14.56
CA ILE A 558 5.99 -6.97 13.37
C ILE A 558 6.68 -6.41 12.11
N ALA A 559 7.83 -5.75 12.26
CA ALA A 559 8.64 -5.26 11.15
C ALA A 559 8.97 -6.41 10.17
N GLY A 560 8.78 -6.14 8.88
CA GLY A 560 8.95 -7.13 7.82
C GLY A 560 8.00 -8.35 7.88
N LYS A 561 6.90 -8.30 8.65
CA LYS A 561 5.84 -9.32 8.64
C LYS A 561 4.61 -8.80 7.90
N ARG A 562 3.97 -9.67 7.12
CA ARG A 562 2.68 -9.39 6.46
C ARG A 562 1.62 -9.01 7.49
N VAL A 563 1.05 -7.81 7.37
CA VAL A 563 -0.08 -7.34 8.17
C VAL A 563 -1.31 -7.23 7.28
N THR A 564 -2.40 -7.89 7.67
CA THR A 564 -3.66 -7.85 6.92
C THR A 564 -4.87 -7.72 7.82
N ILE A 565 -5.92 -7.07 7.30
CA ILE A 565 -7.26 -7.09 7.86
C ILE A 565 -8.15 -7.84 6.89
N SER A 566 -8.84 -8.86 7.40
CA SER A 566 -9.71 -9.73 6.63
C SER A 566 -11.03 -9.97 7.35
N TYR A 567 -11.97 -10.66 6.70
CA TYR A 567 -13.25 -10.99 7.31
C TYR A 567 -13.57 -12.47 7.16
N VAL A 568 -13.96 -13.08 8.28
CA VAL A 568 -14.46 -14.46 8.33
C VAL A 568 -15.94 -14.48 8.65
N ALA A 569 -16.65 -15.55 8.32
CA ALA A 569 -18.05 -15.72 8.70
C ALA A 569 -18.23 -15.61 10.22
N ALA A 570 -19.28 -14.91 10.67
CA ALA A 570 -19.53 -14.75 12.09
C ALA A 570 -19.93 -16.05 12.78
N THR A 571 -20.64 -16.93 12.06
CA THR A 571 -21.07 -18.25 12.53
C THR A 571 -20.94 -19.29 11.41
N GLU A 572 -20.97 -20.58 11.77
CA GLU A 572 -21.03 -21.67 10.78
C GLU A 572 -22.24 -21.53 9.83
N ALA A 573 -23.37 -21.04 10.33
CA ALA A 573 -24.55 -20.78 9.51
C ALA A 573 -24.32 -19.66 8.49
N ASP A 574 -23.55 -18.63 8.84
CA ASP A 574 -23.14 -17.59 7.88
C ASP A 574 -22.18 -18.18 6.82
N GLN A 575 -21.26 -19.07 7.22
CA GLN A 575 -20.35 -19.75 6.29
C GLN A 575 -21.11 -20.64 5.29
N ASP A 576 -22.09 -21.42 5.77
CA ASP A 576 -22.95 -22.27 4.92
C ASP A 576 -23.67 -21.44 3.85
N VAL A 577 -24.09 -20.22 4.17
CA VAL A 577 -24.69 -19.30 3.20
C VAL A 577 -23.65 -18.90 2.16
N ILE A 578 -22.47 -18.42 2.57
CA ILE A 578 -21.39 -17.98 1.67
C ILE A 578 -21.03 -19.09 0.68
N ASP A 579 -20.81 -20.31 1.19
CA ASP A 579 -20.45 -21.47 0.39
C ASP A 579 -21.55 -21.83 -0.60
N SER A 580 -22.82 -21.71 -0.21
CA SER A 580 -23.96 -21.98 -1.08
C SER A 580 -24.08 -21.02 -2.26
N TYR A 581 -23.53 -19.81 -2.15
CA TYR A 581 -23.53 -18.78 -3.18
C TYR A 581 -22.24 -18.79 -4.02
N GLY A 582 -21.20 -19.49 -3.55
CA GLY A 582 -19.93 -19.65 -4.26
C GLY A 582 -18.86 -18.63 -3.85
N GLY A 583 -19.03 -17.96 -2.71
CA GLY A 583 -18.09 -16.97 -2.19
C GLY A 583 -18.76 -15.66 -1.80
N LEU A 584 -17.95 -14.75 -1.23
CA LEU A 584 -18.43 -13.50 -0.64
C LEU A 584 -19.11 -12.59 -1.67
N TYR A 585 -18.45 -12.33 -2.81
CA TYR A 585 -18.96 -11.45 -3.87
C TYR A 585 -20.23 -11.96 -4.57
N GLU A 586 -20.56 -13.24 -4.40
CA GLU A 586 -21.77 -13.85 -4.97
C GLU A 586 -22.91 -13.93 -3.94
N THR A 587 -22.63 -13.58 -2.68
CA THR A 587 -23.57 -13.70 -1.56
C THR A 587 -24.36 -12.40 -1.41
N PRO A 588 -25.70 -12.46 -1.28
CA PRO A 588 -26.47 -11.28 -0.91
C PRO A 588 -26.05 -10.77 0.50
N PRO A 589 -25.58 -9.51 0.63
CA PRO A 589 -24.91 -9.01 1.84
C PRO A 589 -25.78 -9.08 3.10
N HIS A 590 -27.08 -8.84 2.98
CA HIS A 590 -28.01 -8.89 4.12
C HIS A 590 -28.16 -10.26 4.76
N LEU A 591 -27.76 -11.35 4.08
CA LEU A 591 -27.92 -12.70 4.61
C LEU A 591 -26.86 -13.07 5.64
N VAL A 592 -25.68 -12.47 5.56
CA VAL A 592 -24.49 -12.92 6.30
C VAL A 592 -23.91 -11.83 7.19
N ARG A 593 -23.32 -12.26 8.30
CA ARG A 593 -22.50 -11.43 9.18
C ARG A 593 -21.07 -11.93 9.18
N LEU A 594 -20.14 -11.00 9.33
CA LEU A 594 -18.70 -11.22 9.24
C LEU A 594 -17.98 -10.71 10.48
N ARG A 595 -16.81 -11.25 10.78
CA ARG A 595 -15.93 -10.82 11.86
C ARG A 595 -14.65 -10.29 11.27
N PRO A 596 -14.22 -9.06 11.58
CA PRO A 596 -12.90 -8.60 11.21
C PRO A 596 -11.84 -9.46 11.93
N VAL A 597 -10.75 -9.76 11.23
CA VAL A 597 -9.60 -10.52 11.73
C VAL A 597 -8.34 -9.74 11.36
N LEU A 598 -7.57 -9.35 12.38
CA LEU A 598 -6.23 -8.82 12.20
C LEU A 598 -5.25 -10.00 12.18
N LYS A 599 -4.44 -10.07 11.13
CA LYS A 599 -3.40 -11.09 10.97
C LYS A 599 -2.02 -10.46 10.88
N ILE A 600 -1.04 -11.08 11.51
CA ILE A 600 0.36 -10.68 11.48
C ILE A 600 1.21 -11.91 11.20
N GLY A 601 2.02 -11.87 10.14
CA GLY A 601 2.77 -13.03 9.66
C GLY A 601 1.87 -14.21 9.30
N GLY A 602 0.65 -13.94 8.81
CA GLY A 602 -0.36 -14.95 8.49
C GLY A 602 -1.14 -15.51 9.68
N ALA A 603 -0.75 -15.21 10.92
CA ALA A 603 -1.43 -15.69 12.12
C ALA A 603 -2.52 -14.72 12.59
N ASP A 604 -3.70 -15.24 12.94
CA ASP A 604 -4.79 -14.47 13.55
C ASP A 604 -4.37 -13.97 14.95
N VAL A 605 -4.12 -12.67 15.09
CA VAL A 605 -3.70 -12.06 16.37
C VAL A 605 -4.85 -11.40 17.13
N ALA A 606 -5.91 -11.01 16.43
CA ALA A 606 -7.15 -10.50 17.02
C ALA A 606 -8.35 -10.71 16.08
N MET A 607 -9.53 -10.91 16.67
CA MET A 607 -10.76 -11.22 15.93
C MET A 607 -11.97 -10.57 16.60
N GLY A 608 -12.88 -10.03 15.79
CA GLY A 608 -14.13 -9.42 16.24
C GLY A 608 -15.08 -10.40 16.95
N PRO A 609 -16.17 -9.94 17.59
CA PRO A 609 -17.09 -10.78 18.36
C PRO A 609 -17.97 -11.68 17.48
N ASP A 610 -18.47 -12.80 18.03
CA ASP A 610 -19.38 -13.74 17.34
C ASP A 610 -20.69 -13.10 16.84
N SER A 611 -21.08 -11.94 17.40
CA SER A 611 -22.22 -11.18 16.89
C SER A 611 -22.00 -10.69 15.46
N GLY A 612 -20.75 -10.50 15.05
CA GLY A 612 -20.34 -10.05 13.73
C GLY A 612 -20.91 -8.68 13.32
N ILE A 613 -20.50 -8.24 12.14
CA ILE A 613 -20.95 -7.04 11.43
C ILE A 613 -21.70 -7.52 10.19
N MET A 614 -22.81 -6.89 9.80
CA MET A 614 -23.47 -7.28 8.56
C MET A 614 -22.55 -6.96 7.37
N MET A 615 -22.45 -7.88 6.41
CA MET A 615 -21.63 -7.66 5.22
C MET A 615 -22.08 -6.39 4.48
N GLY A 616 -21.12 -5.60 4.00
CA GLY A 616 -21.38 -4.35 3.31
C GLY A 616 -21.62 -3.12 4.20
N ILE A 617 -21.47 -3.23 5.53
CA ILE A 617 -21.54 -2.09 6.44
C ILE A 617 -20.15 -1.46 6.64
N THR A 618 -20.07 -0.14 6.48
CA THR A 618 -18.88 0.66 6.78
C THR A 618 -18.67 0.81 8.29
N HIS A 619 -17.41 0.74 8.71
CA HIS A 619 -16.91 0.98 10.06
C HIS A 619 -15.46 1.46 9.96
N GLU A 620 -14.80 1.79 11.07
CA GLU A 620 -13.46 2.37 11.07
C GLU A 620 -12.38 1.31 11.33
N SER A 621 -11.24 1.47 10.66
CA SER A 621 -9.99 0.74 10.84
C SER A 621 -8.86 1.73 11.12
N ASP A 622 -8.69 2.07 12.40
CA ASP A 622 -7.75 3.07 12.86
C ASP A 622 -6.39 2.45 13.23
N MET A 623 -5.32 3.21 12.98
CA MET A 623 -3.99 2.90 13.49
C MET A 623 -3.45 4.05 14.34
N TYR A 624 -2.88 3.72 15.49
CA TYR A 624 -2.24 4.69 16.39
C TYR A 624 -0.76 4.38 16.54
N PHE A 625 0.06 5.42 16.41
CA PHE A 625 1.51 5.36 16.34
C PHE A 625 2.14 5.94 17.61
N TYR A 626 2.77 5.07 18.41
CA TYR A 626 3.37 5.43 19.70
C TYR A 626 4.90 5.39 19.61
N PRO A 627 5.56 6.55 19.39
CA PRO A 627 7.01 6.60 19.43
C PRO A 627 7.54 6.36 20.85
N PRO A 628 8.81 5.95 20.97
CA PRO A 628 9.44 5.72 22.26
C PRO A 628 9.59 7.02 23.06
N PHE A 629 9.83 6.89 24.37
CA PHE A 629 9.92 7.99 25.33
C PHE A 629 8.65 8.85 25.48
N GLY A 630 7.55 8.48 24.84
CA GLY A 630 6.38 9.36 24.73
C GLY A 630 6.69 10.63 23.95
N ALA A 631 7.61 10.55 22.98
CA ALA A 631 7.90 11.65 22.08
C ALA A 631 6.63 12.12 21.35
N GLY A 632 6.63 13.38 20.90
CA GLY A 632 5.58 13.88 20.01
C GLY A 632 5.55 13.08 18.70
N ASN A 633 4.40 13.07 18.05
CA ASN A 633 4.20 12.44 16.75
C ASN A 633 3.31 13.39 15.92
N GLN A 634 3.77 13.78 14.73
CA GLN A 634 3.02 14.72 13.86
C GLN A 634 1.68 14.11 13.40
N ILE A 635 1.69 12.80 13.10
CA ILE A 635 0.49 12.04 12.71
C ILE A 635 0.39 10.85 13.68
N PRO A 636 -0.19 11.07 14.87
CA PRO A 636 -0.29 10.06 15.93
C PRO A 636 -1.33 8.99 15.63
N GLU A 637 -2.27 9.26 14.73
CA GLU A 637 -3.35 8.36 14.35
C GLU A 637 -3.75 8.60 12.89
N VAL A 638 -4.20 7.53 12.24
CA VAL A 638 -4.83 7.54 10.91
C VAL A 638 -6.16 6.81 10.99
N HIS A 639 -7.13 7.27 10.21
CA HIS A 639 -8.53 6.82 10.28
C HIS A 639 -8.99 6.35 8.91
N ASN A 640 -9.34 5.07 8.80
CA ASN A 640 -9.73 4.46 7.54
C ASN A 640 -11.11 3.81 7.60
N PRO A 641 -12.11 4.40 6.94
CA PRO A 641 -13.42 3.79 6.81
C PRO A 641 -13.35 2.59 5.88
N VAL A 642 -13.70 1.42 6.40
CA VAL A 642 -13.60 0.13 5.74
C VAL A 642 -14.97 -0.56 5.69
N ILE A 643 -15.26 -1.23 4.58
CA ILE A 643 -16.52 -1.95 4.38
C ILE A 643 -16.36 -3.40 4.87
N SER A 644 -17.30 -3.88 5.69
CA SER A 644 -17.28 -5.28 6.14
C SER A 644 -17.33 -6.25 4.96
N GLY A 645 -16.25 -7.02 4.78
CA GLY A 645 -16.04 -7.95 3.67
C GLY A 645 -14.97 -7.52 2.66
N THR A 646 -14.32 -6.37 2.85
CA THR A 646 -13.09 -6.01 2.11
C THR A 646 -11.89 -6.80 2.61
N TYR A 647 -10.75 -6.64 1.98
CA TYR A 647 -9.46 -7.18 2.40
C TYR A 647 -8.46 -6.03 2.32
N GLN A 648 -7.67 -5.83 3.38
CA GLN A 648 -6.63 -4.82 3.42
C GLN A 648 -5.27 -5.48 3.63
N GLY A 649 -4.28 -5.08 2.84
CA GLY A 649 -2.86 -5.29 3.13
C GLY A 649 -2.26 -3.98 3.62
N ILE A 650 -1.58 -4.03 4.76
CA ILE A 650 -1.01 -2.85 5.41
C ILE A 650 0.51 -2.94 5.29
N GLY A 651 1.09 -2.06 4.49
CA GLY A 651 2.54 -1.87 4.38
C GLY A 651 3.03 -0.95 5.49
N ILE A 652 4.09 -1.35 6.18
CA ILE A 652 4.71 -0.55 7.26
C ILE A 652 6.19 -0.44 6.96
N GLU A 653 6.64 0.76 6.64
CA GLU A 653 8.05 1.08 6.39
C GLU A 653 8.72 1.49 7.70
N THR A 654 9.76 0.76 8.10
CA THR A 654 10.48 1.01 9.35
C THR A 654 11.76 1.82 9.18
N GLY A 655 12.12 2.18 7.95
CA GLY A 655 13.22 3.06 7.60
C GLY A 655 13.61 2.96 6.13
N ARG A 656 13.78 1.73 5.64
CA ARG A 656 14.05 1.40 4.23
C ARG A 656 13.36 0.09 3.85
N ILE A 657 13.20 -0.13 2.55
CA ILE A 657 12.63 -1.35 2.00
C ILE A 657 13.71 -2.01 1.12
N PRO A 658 14.26 -3.17 1.55
CA PRO A 658 15.36 -3.84 0.84
C PRO A 658 15.04 -4.07 -0.65
N ALA A 659 15.97 -3.83 -1.58
CA ALA A 659 15.73 -4.01 -3.02
C ALA A 659 15.25 -5.43 -3.43
N ASP A 660 15.49 -6.44 -2.58
CA ASP A 660 15.08 -7.83 -2.74
C ASP A 660 13.69 -8.14 -2.13
N VAL A 661 12.74 -7.19 -2.18
CA VAL A 661 11.40 -7.32 -1.54
C VAL A 661 10.63 -8.56 -1.98
N PHE A 662 10.71 -9.55 -1.11
CA PHE A 662 9.56 -10.20 -0.49
C PHE A 662 8.54 -10.86 -1.44
N VAL A 663 8.79 -12.15 -1.75
CA VAL A 663 7.71 -13.13 -1.73
C VAL A 663 7.71 -13.70 -0.32
N PRO A 664 6.74 -13.37 0.56
CA PRO A 664 6.48 -14.24 1.70
C PRO A 664 5.88 -15.52 1.11
N SER A 665 6.75 -16.40 0.61
CA SER A 665 6.38 -17.77 0.36
C SER A 665 6.19 -18.36 1.74
N ASP A 666 4.93 -18.62 2.10
CA ASP A 666 4.63 -19.72 2.98
C ASP A 666 5.28 -20.96 2.34
N GLU A 667 6.55 -21.24 2.67
CA GLU A 667 7.30 -22.35 2.10
C GLU A 667 6.58 -23.66 2.49
N GLY A 668 5.91 -24.27 1.52
CA GLY A 668 5.54 -25.70 1.58
C GLY A 668 4.06 -26.04 1.55
N GLU A 669 3.13 -25.08 1.63
CA GLU A 669 1.68 -25.33 1.50
C GLU A 669 1.04 -24.42 0.44
N LEU A 670 -0.07 -24.86 -0.17
CA LEU A 670 -0.85 -23.99 -1.04
C LEU A 670 -1.34 -22.80 -0.20
N PRO A 671 -1.11 -21.55 -0.63
CA PRO A 671 -1.53 -20.39 0.16
C PRO A 671 -3.06 -20.42 0.35
N ASP A 672 -3.49 -20.15 1.58
CA ASP A 672 -4.89 -19.90 1.88
C ASP A 672 -5.35 -18.56 1.25
N VAL A 673 -6.57 -18.10 1.55
CA VAL A 673 -7.05 -16.82 1.00
C VAL A 673 -6.16 -15.65 1.44
N ASP A 674 -5.61 -15.70 2.67
CA ASP A 674 -4.70 -14.67 3.16
C ASP A 674 -3.34 -14.73 2.47
N GLY A 675 -2.77 -15.93 2.32
CA GLY A 675 -1.51 -16.13 1.63
C GLY A 675 -1.52 -15.63 0.18
N PHE A 676 -2.66 -15.71 -0.50
CA PHE A 676 -2.79 -15.22 -1.87
C PHE A 676 -3.26 -13.76 -1.96
N THR A 677 -4.49 -13.47 -1.52
CA THR A 677 -5.08 -12.12 -1.65
C THR A 677 -4.42 -11.14 -0.69
N GLY A 678 -4.35 -11.49 0.60
CA GLY A 678 -3.67 -10.65 1.59
C GLY A 678 -2.18 -10.48 1.28
N GLY A 679 -1.53 -11.55 0.82
CA GLY A 679 -0.14 -11.52 0.35
C GLY A 679 0.08 -10.55 -0.80
N LYS A 680 -0.81 -10.54 -1.80
CA LYS A 680 -0.70 -9.62 -2.95
C LYS A 680 -0.95 -8.17 -2.57
N LEU A 681 -1.97 -7.88 -1.76
CA LEU A 681 -2.25 -6.52 -1.30
C LEU A 681 -1.10 -5.97 -0.45
N TYR A 682 -0.59 -6.77 0.49
CA TYR A 682 0.60 -6.41 1.28
C TYR A 682 1.82 -6.17 0.40
N GLN A 683 2.06 -7.04 -0.60
CA GLN A 683 3.17 -6.87 -1.53
C GLN A 683 3.04 -5.55 -2.31
N THR A 684 1.85 -5.20 -2.79
CA THR A 684 1.60 -3.94 -3.48
C THR A 684 1.80 -2.73 -2.57
N ALA A 685 1.42 -2.81 -1.30
CA ALA A 685 1.67 -1.74 -0.33
C ALA A 685 3.18 -1.52 -0.11
N MET A 686 3.94 -2.60 0.05
CA MET A 686 5.40 -2.52 0.20
C MET A 686 6.09 -2.05 -1.07
N GLU A 687 5.62 -2.46 -2.26
CA GLU A 687 6.14 -1.98 -3.55
C GLU A 687 5.91 -0.47 -3.72
N TYR A 688 4.74 0.03 -3.35
CA TYR A 688 4.47 1.47 -3.36
C TYR A 688 5.46 2.22 -2.44
N LEU A 689 5.59 1.77 -1.18
CA LEU A 689 6.52 2.38 -0.21
C LEU A 689 7.97 2.33 -0.70
N GLN A 690 8.38 1.26 -1.40
CA GLN A 690 9.70 1.17 -2.01
C GLN A 690 9.87 2.14 -3.18
N LYS A 691 8.85 2.28 -4.04
CA LYS A 691 8.88 3.17 -5.21
C LYS A 691 9.08 4.63 -4.84
N ILE A 692 8.65 5.05 -3.65
CA ILE A 692 8.85 6.43 -3.17
C ILE A 692 10.22 6.67 -2.53
N GLU A 693 10.98 5.64 -2.16
CA GLU A 693 12.34 5.79 -1.59
C GLU A 693 13.34 6.30 -2.62
N TRP A 694 13.34 5.76 -3.86
CA TRP A 694 14.29 6.19 -4.89
C TRP A 694 14.16 7.70 -5.24
N PRO A 695 12.95 8.24 -5.48
CA PRO A 695 12.75 9.67 -5.67
C PRO A 695 13.23 10.51 -4.47
N GLU A 696 12.90 10.09 -3.24
CA GLU A 696 13.32 10.77 -2.01
C GLU A 696 14.85 10.87 -1.91
N ASP A 697 15.56 9.75 -2.04
CA ASP A 697 17.02 9.70 -2.01
C ASP A 697 17.65 10.51 -3.15
N THR A 698 17.10 10.39 -4.36
CA THR A 698 17.60 11.07 -5.55
C THR A 698 17.52 12.59 -5.38
N VAL A 699 16.38 13.11 -4.93
CA VAL A 699 16.20 14.54 -4.71
C VAL A 699 17.06 15.02 -3.53
N ALA A 700 17.17 14.23 -2.45
CA ALA A 700 18.02 14.57 -1.31
C ALA A 700 19.50 14.70 -1.71
N GLN A 701 20.04 13.73 -2.46
CA GLN A 701 21.42 13.72 -2.93
C GLN A 701 21.70 14.85 -3.93
N THR A 702 20.72 15.24 -4.73
CA THR A 702 20.84 16.33 -5.71
C THR A 702 20.73 17.72 -5.05
N MET A 703 19.82 17.88 -4.10
CA MET A 703 19.59 19.15 -3.40
C MET A 703 20.51 19.35 -2.18
N ARG A 704 21.38 18.38 -1.88
CA ARG A 704 22.28 18.37 -0.72
C ARG A 704 21.53 18.44 0.62
N MET A 705 20.58 17.53 0.78
CA MET A 705 19.80 17.34 2.00
C MET A 705 20.20 16.04 2.68
N VAL A 706 20.08 16.01 4.01
CA VAL A 706 20.02 14.79 4.81
C VAL A 706 18.57 14.60 5.22
N VAL A 707 17.98 13.47 4.87
CA VAL A 707 16.56 13.20 5.14
C VAL A 707 16.44 12.15 6.23
N THR A 708 15.59 12.42 7.22
CA THR A 708 15.13 11.41 8.18
C THR A 708 13.72 10.95 7.82
N LYS A 709 13.38 9.70 8.09
CA LYS A 709 12.03 9.17 7.85
C LYS A 709 11.44 8.59 9.13
N ASP A 710 10.19 8.96 9.44
CA ASP A 710 9.43 8.27 10.48
C ASP A 710 8.80 6.99 9.91
N VAL A 711 8.01 6.26 10.71
CA VAL A 711 7.33 5.03 10.26
C VAL A 711 6.24 5.33 9.23
N SER A 712 6.52 5.18 7.94
CA SER A 712 5.51 5.38 6.90
C SER A 712 4.58 4.17 6.77
N GLU A 713 3.38 4.41 6.28
CA GLU A 713 2.34 3.40 6.15
C GLU A 713 1.55 3.60 4.85
N ALA A 714 1.17 2.48 4.23
CA ALA A 714 0.27 2.46 3.09
C ALA A 714 -0.69 1.27 3.16
N ILE A 715 -1.98 1.51 2.96
CA ILE A 715 -3.01 0.49 2.82
C ILE A 715 -3.26 0.22 1.35
N VAL A 716 -3.24 -1.05 0.96
CA VAL A 716 -3.82 -1.50 -0.31
C VAL A 716 -5.04 -2.35 -0.02
N GLU A 717 -6.17 -2.02 -0.64
CA GLU A 717 -7.42 -2.71 -0.42
C GLU A 717 -8.21 -2.96 -1.69
N ASN A 718 -9.14 -3.91 -1.63
CA ASN A 718 -10.14 -4.05 -2.67
C ASN A 718 -11.33 -3.12 -2.42
N THR A 719 -11.59 -2.23 -3.36
CA THR A 719 -12.74 -1.32 -3.33
C THR A 719 -14.02 -2.09 -3.61
N ILE A 720 -15.00 -1.97 -2.70
CA ILE A 720 -16.31 -2.58 -2.84
C ILE A 720 -17.39 -1.51 -2.97
N LEU A 721 -18.22 -1.63 -4.01
CA LEU A 721 -19.44 -0.84 -4.12
C LEU A 721 -20.61 -1.58 -3.44
N VAL A 722 -21.15 -0.94 -2.41
CA VAL A 722 -22.37 -1.37 -1.74
C VAL A 722 -23.53 -0.45 -2.10
N THR A 723 -24.67 -1.04 -2.46
CA THR A 723 -25.93 -0.29 -2.56
C THR A 723 -26.87 -0.71 -1.45
N PHE A 724 -27.78 0.18 -1.07
CA PHE A 724 -28.70 -0.04 0.04
C PHE A 724 -30.15 0.09 -0.41
N VAL A 725 -31.02 -0.64 0.29
CA VAL A 725 -32.46 -0.36 0.27
C VAL A 725 -33.00 -0.40 1.69
N GLY A 726 -33.73 0.66 2.07
CA GLY A 726 -34.24 0.80 3.44
C GLY A 726 -33.15 0.76 4.52
N GLY A 727 -31.93 1.23 4.21
CA GLY A 727 -30.78 1.20 5.11
C GLY A 727 -30.13 -0.18 5.29
N THR A 728 -30.55 -1.19 4.53
CA THR A 728 -29.92 -2.52 4.54
C THR A 728 -29.06 -2.72 3.28
N PRO A 729 -27.82 -3.22 3.41
CA PRO A 729 -26.99 -3.61 2.27
C PRO A 729 -27.73 -4.56 1.33
N TRP A 730 -27.68 -4.27 0.03
CA TRP A 730 -28.47 -4.99 -0.97
C TRP A 730 -27.64 -5.62 -2.08
N THR A 731 -26.60 -4.91 -2.55
CA THR A 731 -25.61 -5.43 -3.51
C THR A 731 -24.20 -5.23 -2.95
N PHE A 732 -23.25 -6.06 -3.37
CA PHE A 732 -21.88 -6.07 -2.87
C PHE A 732 -20.94 -6.40 -4.04
N GLU A 733 -20.43 -5.37 -4.72
CA GLU A 733 -19.71 -5.50 -6.00
C GLU A 733 -18.23 -5.15 -5.83
N TRP A 734 -17.34 -6.02 -6.28
CA TRP A 734 -15.93 -5.67 -6.41
C TRP A 734 -15.74 -4.65 -7.53
N LYS A 735 -14.97 -3.59 -7.27
CA LYS A 735 -14.79 -2.47 -8.22
C LYS A 735 -13.36 -2.23 -8.65
N ALA A 736 -12.44 -2.15 -7.71
CA ALA A 736 -11.09 -1.71 -7.97
C ALA A 736 -10.13 -2.24 -6.90
N LEU A 737 -8.85 -2.02 -7.11
CA LEU A 737 -7.87 -1.92 -6.05
C LEU A 737 -7.56 -0.45 -5.81
N THR A 738 -7.38 -0.08 -4.55
CA THR A 738 -6.96 1.25 -4.11
C THR A 738 -5.70 1.14 -3.26
N VAL A 739 -4.82 2.13 -3.38
CA VAL A 739 -3.69 2.36 -2.46
C VAL A 739 -3.95 3.70 -1.77
N ASP A 740 -3.74 3.75 -0.46
CA ASP A 740 -3.91 4.94 0.37
C ASP A 740 -2.68 5.08 1.26
N ALA A 741 -2.00 6.22 1.19
CA ALA A 741 -0.78 6.49 1.95
C ALA A 741 -1.09 7.54 3.04
N ASP A 742 -1.71 7.08 4.13
CA ASP A 742 -2.22 7.98 5.17
C ASP A 742 -1.12 8.68 5.99
N ARG A 743 0.10 8.13 5.94
CA ARG A 743 1.21 8.62 6.74
C ARG A 743 2.54 8.46 6.02
N CYS A 744 3.11 9.58 5.59
CA CYS A 744 4.50 9.68 5.19
C CYS A 744 5.13 10.94 5.79
N ILE A 745 6.06 10.74 6.73
CA ILE A 745 6.69 11.83 7.49
C ILE A 745 8.18 11.81 7.22
N VAL A 746 8.66 12.90 6.62
CA VAL A 746 10.06 13.09 6.27
C VAL A 746 10.64 14.31 6.97
N GLY A 747 11.93 14.31 7.25
CA GLY A 747 12.65 15.44 7.82
C GLY A 747 13.80 15.83 6.91
N PRO A 748 13.60 16.72 5.92
CA PRO A 748 14.69 17.23 5.10
C PRO A 748 15.48 18.29 5.88
N PHE A 749 16.77 18.03 6.10
CA PHE A 749 17.71 18.94 6.74
C PHE A 749 18.77 19.37 5.72
N SER A 750 18.99 20.68 5.59
CA SER A 750 20.03 21.19 4.70
C SER A 750 21.42 20.83 5.21
N VAL A 751 22.26 20.28 4.32
CA VAL A 751 23.67 20.00 4.66
C VAL A 751 24.41 21.29 5.07
N ASP A 752 24.09 22.40 4.42
CA ASP A 752 24.79 23.68 4.53
C ASP A 752 24.04 24.73 5.38
N GLY A 753 22.87 24.38 5.95
CA GLY A 753 22.00 25.29 6.71
C GLY A 753 21.13 26.22 5.85
N ASP A 754 21.11 26.00 4.53
CA ASP A 754 20.20 26.67 3.60
C ASP A 754 18.93 25.84 3.39
N ASP A 755 17.87 26.20 4.12
CA ASP A 755 16.59 25.49 4.12
C ASP A 755 15.68 25.86 2.94
N THR A 756 16.11 26.73 2.03
CA THR A 756 15.25 27.16 0.91
C THR A 756 14.81 25.99 0.02
N LYS A 757 15.66 24.96 -0.11
CA LYS A 757 15.37 23.75 -0.90
C LYS A 757 14.55 22.69 -0.17
N ALA A 758 14.34 22.83 1.14
CA ALA A 758 13.50 21.87 1.86
C ALA A 758 12.06 21.91 1.34
N TYR A 759 11.55 23.10 0.99
CA TYR A 759 10.26 23.25 0.32
C TYR A 759 10.23 22.59 -1.06
N ASP A 760 11.26 22.83 -1.88
CA ASP A 760 11.37 22.20 -3.21
C ASP A 760 11.44 20.68 -3.14
N TYR A 761 12.18 20.16 -2.16
CA TYR A 761 12.22 18.73 -1.85
C TYR A 761 10.82 18.20 -1.59
N MET A 762 10.07 18.83 -0.67
CA MET A 762 8.73 18.39 -0.28
C MET A 762 7.75 18.41 -1.47
N VAL A 763 7.71 19.50 -2.24
CA VAL A 763 6.80 19.64 -3.38
C VAL A 763 7.08 18.59 -4.46
N LEU A 764 8.36 18.38 -4.80
CA LEU A 764 8.75 17.47 -5.87
C LEU A 764 8.52 16.00 -5.50
N THR A 765 8.97 15.59 -4.32
CA THR A 765 8.85 14.20 -3.84
C THR A 765 7.40 13.82 -3.52
N GLY A 766 6.61 14.73 -2.96
CA GLY A 766 5.18 14.48 -2.74
C GLY A 766 4.41 14.29 -4.06
N ALA A 767 4.72 15.10 -5.09
CA ALA A 767 4.10 14.96 -6.40
C ALA A 767 4.49 13.64 -7.07
N ASP A 768 5.74 13.22 -6.92
CA ASP A 768 6.21 11.92 -7.40
C ASP A 768 5.52 10.76 -6.67
N GLY A 769 5.43 10.85 -5.34
CA GLY A 769 4.71 9.90 -4.50
C GLY A 769 3.28 9.69 -4.98
N SER A 770 2.57 10.75 -5.37
CA SER A 770 1.23 10.60 -5.95
C SER A 770 1.24 9.87 -7.30
N ILE A 771 2.20 10.13 -8.17
CA ILE A 771 2.33 9.35 -9.43
C ILE A 771 2.64 7.87 -9.16
N GLN A 772 3.41 7.55 -8.11
CA GLN A 772 3.65 6.15 -7.74
C GLN A 772 2.36 5.44 -7.28
N GLU A 773 1.34 6.16 -6.81
CA GLU A 773 0.04 5.58 -6.41
C GLU A 773 -0.73 4.97 -7.60
N ASN A 774 -0.58 5.50 -8.82
CA ASN A 774 -1.11 4.85 -10.01
C ASN A 774 -0.12 3.85 -10.61
N ARG A 775 1.17 4.20 -10.66
CA ARG A 775 2.19 3.34 -11.30
C ARG A 775 2.35 2.00 -10.62
N VAL A 776 2.16 1.91 -9.30
CA VAL A 776 2.21 0.62 -8.61
C VAL A 776 1.20 -0.38 -9.20
N PHE A 777 0.03 0.07 -9.63
CA PHE A 777 -0.97 -0.81 -10.26
C PHE A 777 -0.66 -1.09 -11.74
N GLU A 778 -0.19 -0.07 -12.45
CA GLU A 778 0.18 -0.18 -13.87
C GLU A 778 1.36 -1.15 -14.05
N ASP A 779 2.39 -1.02 -13.20
CA ASP A 779 3.59 -1.84 -13.25
C ASP A 779 3.33 -3.28 -12.76
N MET A 780 2.62 -3.46 -11.64
CA MET A 780 2.44 -4.80 -11.04
C MET A 780 1.32 -5.62 -11.69
N TYR A 781 0.28 -4.96 -12.21
CA TYR A 781 -0.94 -5.63 -12.67
C TYR A 781 -1.31 -5.33 -14.12
N ASP A 782 -0.54 -4.49 -14.84
CA ASP A 782 -0.88 -4.02 -16.19
C ASP A 782 -2.33 -3.48 -16.23
N GLN A 783 -2.71 -2.76 -15.18
CA GLN A 783 -4.04 -2.15 -15.06
C GLN A 783 -3.91 -0.64 -15.05
N GLU A 784 -4.66 0.01 -15.92
CA GLU A 784 -4.80 1.46 -15.92
C GLU A 784 -5.29 1.93 -14.54
N ALA A 785 -4.62 2.96 -14.02
CA ALA A 785 -4.93 3.54 -12.72
C ALA A 785 -4.87 5.06 -12.75
N ILE A 786 -5.39 5.69 -11.69
CA ILE A 786 -5.41 7.14 -11.48
C ILE A 786 -4.87 7.47 -10.11
N SER A 787 -4.26 8.65 -10.01
CA SER A 787 -3.79 9.32 -8.80
C SER A 787 -4.16 10.80 -8.87
N ALA A 788 -4.00 11.55 -7.78
CA ALA A 788 -4.36 12.97 -7.78
C ALA A 788 -3.59 13.76 -8.85
N VAL A 789 -2.27 13.56 -8.97
CA VAL A 789 -1.45 14.26 -9.98
C VAL A 789 -1.82 13.84 -11.41
N LYS A 790 -1.99 12.54 -11.68
CA LYS A 790 -2.41 12.05 -13.00
C LYS A 790 -3.78 12.60 -13.41
N ILE A 791 -4.71 12.76 -12.47
CA ILE A 791 -6.02 13.40 -12.74
C ILE A 791 -5.85 14.87 -13.18
N LEU A 792 -4.91 15.61 -12.60
CA LEU A 792 -4.65 17.01 -12.99
C LEU A 792 -4.11 17.09 -14.43
N GLU A 793 -3.19 16.20 -14.79
CA GLU A 793 -2.67 16.06 -16.16
C GLU A 793 -3.80 15.75 -17.16
N LEU A 794 -4.57 14.69 -16.87
CA LEU A 794 -5.69 14.25 -17.73
C LEU A 794 -6.77 15.33 -17.85
N ALA A 795 -7.06 16.08 -16.78
CA ALA A 795 -8.03 17.17 -16.82
C ALA A 795 -7.58 18.25 -17.82
N ASN A 796 -6.31 18.67 -17.79
CA ASN A 796 -5.79 19.65 -18.74
C ASN A 796 -5.80 19.12 -20.18
N ASP A 797 -5.43 17.85 -20.41
CA ASP A 797 -5.51 17.21 -21.74
C ASP A 797 -6.96 17.13 -22.27
N MET A 798 -7.95 16.99 -21.39
CA MET A 798 -9.38 17.06 -21.72
C MET A 798 -9.90 18.49 -21.90
N GLY A 799 -9.05 19.51 -21.74
CA GLY A 799 -9.42 20.92 -21.82
C GLY A 799 -10.23 21.42 -20.61
N ILE A 800 -10.18 20.72 -19.49
CA ILE A 800 -10.78 21.13 -18.21
C ILE A 800 -9.70 21.91 -17.42
N PRO A 801 -9.86 23.23 -17.22
CA PRO A 801 -8.82 24.02 -16.58
C PRO A 801 -8.55 23.58 -15.13
N VAL A 802 -7.28 23.45 -14.78
CA VAL A 802 -6.83 23.30 -13.39
C VAL A 802 -6.71 24.67 -12.72
N CYS A 803 -7.30 24.81 -11.54
CA CYS A 803 -7.33 26.00 -10.72
C CYS A 803 -6.39 25.84 -9.52
N ARG A 804 -5.69 26.92 -9.14
CA ARG A 804 -4.90 27.00 -7.90
C ARG A 804 -5.50 28.07 -6.99
N ILE A 805 -5.94 27.67 -5.80
CA ILE A 805 -6.86 28.44 -4.97
C ILE A 805 -6.26 28.64 -3.57
N SER A 806 -6.04 29.89 -3.19
CA SER A 806 -5.53 30.32 -1.87
C SER A 806 -6.49 31.23 -1.13
N GLY A 807 -7.56 31.69 -1.80
CA GLY A 807 -8.50 32.64 -1.25
C GLY A 807 -9.94 32.37 -1.68
N ASN A 808 -10.47 33.21 -2.57
CA ASN A 808 -11.90 33.14 -2.91
C ASN A 808 -12.13 32.12 -4.04
N ILE A 809 -12.77 30.99 -3.69
CA ILE A 809 -13.08 29.89 -4.62
C ILE A 809 -13.74 30.38 -5.93
N ASP A 810 -14.77 31.23 -5.84
CA ASP A 810 -15.54 31.63 -7.02
C ASP A 810 -14.79 32.65 -7.90
N ALA A 811 -13.82 33.38 -7.34
CA ALA A 811 -12.95 34.29 -8.08
C ALA A 811 -11.76 33.57 -8.74
N GLU A 812 -11.15 32.63 -8.03
CA GLU A 812 -9.93 31.91 -8.45
C GLU A 812 -10.25 30.67 -9.30
N CYS A 813 -11.46 30.09 -9.15
CA CYS A 813 -11.96 29.02 -10.00
C CYS A 813 -13.41 29.28 -10.45
N PRO A 814 -13.64 30.29 -11.31
CA PRO A 814 -14.98 30.68 -11.74
C PRO A 814 -15.66 29.56 -12.54
N GLY A 815 -16.94 29.31 -12.22
CA GLY A 815 -17.73 28.27 -12.88
C GLY A 815 -17.33 26.84 -12.50
N ASN A 816 -16.72 26.65 -11.33
CA ASN A 816 -16.48 25.32 -10.77
C ASN A 816 -17.78 24.50 -10.68
N ASN A 817 -17.68 23.20 -10.96
CA ASN A 817 -18.78 22.25 -10.87
C ASN A 817 -18.35 21.06 -10.01
N TRP A 818 -18.33 21.27 -8.70
CA TRP A 818 -17.89 20.27 -7.72
C TRP A 818 -19.05 19.79 -6.85
N PRO A 819 -19.01 18.53 -6.38
CA PRO A 819 -19.88 18.08 -5.29
C PRO A 819 -19.75 18.98 -4.06
N ALA A 820 -20.84 19.12 -3.30
CA ALA A 820 -20.88 19.96 -2.09
C ALA A 820 -19.81 19.56 -1.06
N GLN A 821 -19.52 18.27 -0.96
CA GLN A 821 -18.47 17.70 -0.11
C GLN A 821 -17.08 18.26 -0.47
N VAL A 822 -16.71 18.20 -1.75
CA VAL A 822 -15.42 18.68 -2.25
C VAL A 822 -15.33 20.19 -2.03
N ARG A 823 -16.38 20.95 -2.33
CA ARG A 823 -16.41 22.39 -2.08
C ARG A 823 -16.22 22.73 -0.60
N SER A 824 -16.79 21.93 0.31
CA SER A 824 -16.59 22.10 1.76
C SER A 824 -15.15 21.79 2.18
N ALA A 825 -14.54 20.73 1.64
CA ALA A 825 -13.15 20.37 1.92
C ALA A 825 -12.17 21.44 1.45
N VAL A 826 -12.35 21.95 0.23
CA VAL A 826 -11.53 23.06 -0.33
C VAL A 826 -11.67 24.33 0.51
N ALA A 827 -12.90 24.67 0.96
CA ALA A 827 -13.11 25.82 1.83
C ALA A 827 -12.43 25.65 3.21
N ALA A 828 -12.42 24.44 3.77
CA ALA A 828 -11.75 24.15 5.03
C ALA A 828 -10.22 24.25 4.91
N ALA A 829 -9.64 23.74 3.81
CA ALA A 829 -8.22 23.88 3.50
C ALA A 829 -7.78 25.35 3.41
N ILE A 830 -8.51 26.16 2.64
CA ILE A 830 -8.24 27.60 2.51
C ILE A 830 -8.35 28.32 3.87
N ALA A 831 -9.32 27.93 4.71
CA ALA A 831 -9.46 28.50 6.05
C ALA A 831 -8.27 28.20 6.97
N ARG A 832 -7.50 27.14 6.70
CA ARG A 832 -6.23 26.82 7.37
C ARG A 832 -5.02 27.57 6.78
N GLY A 833 -5.22 28.35 5.71
CA GLY A 833 -4.15 29.05 5.00
C GLY A 833 -3.44 28.18 3.95
N HIS A 834 -4.00 27.02 3.61
CA HIS A 834 -3.46 26.14 2.59
C HIS A 834 -3.80 26.64 1.17
N VAL A 835 -3.13 26.08 0.17
CA VAL A 835 -3.43 26.32 -1.25
C VAL A 835 -3.87 25.03 -1.91
N VAL A 836 -5.00 25.06 -2.59
CA VAL A 836 -5.61 23.91 -3.25
C VAL A 836 -5.41 23.95 -4.77
N THR A 837 -4.88 22.89 -5.36
CA THR A 837 -4.78 22.71 -6.81
C THR A 837 -5.81 21.66 -7.28
N ILE A 838 -6.80 22.06 -8.08
CA ILE A 838 -8.02 21.28 -8.36
C ILE A 838 -8.57 21.57 -9.78
N PRO A 839 -9.06 20.57 -10.56
CA PRO A 839 -9.68 20.84 -11.85
C PRO A 839 -11.06 21.49 -11.66
N ARG A 840 -11.47 22.34 -12.61
CA ARG A 840 -12.74 23.08 -12.53
C ARG A 840 -13.98 22.17 -12.47
N ALA A 841 -13.88 20.95 -12.98
CA ALA A 841 -14.90 19.92 -12.92
C ALA A 841 -14.25 18.53 -12.79
N GLY A 842 -15.02 17.54 -12.33
CA GLY A 842 -14.56 16.14 -12.33
C GLY A 842 -14.35 15.60 -13.74
N ILE A 843 -13.49 14.59 -13.85
CA ILE A 843 -13.17 13.89 -15.10
C ILE A 843 -13.86 12.52 -15.13
N THR A 844 -13.88 11.90 -16.30
CA THR A 844 -14.19 10.48 -16.46
C THR A 844 -13.07 9.85 -17.28
N HIS A 845 -12.42 8.86 -16.69
CA HIS A 845 -11.35 8.09 -17.30
C HIS A 845 -11.71 6.62 -17.19
N HIS A 846 -11.95 5.97 -18.33
CA HIS A 846 -12.53 4.62 -18.37
C HIS A 846 -13.86 4.54 -17.61
N GLU A 847 -13.95 3.67 -16.60
CA GLU A 847 -15.14 3.49 -15.77
C GLU A 847 -15.06 4.24 -14.44
N TRP A 848 -13.93 4.92 -14.18
CA TRP A 848 -13.76 5.82 -13.04
C TRP A 848 -14.26 7.23 -13.38
N SER A 849 -15.05 7.81 -12.48
CA SER A 849 -15.51 9.19 -12.56
C SER A 849 -15.33 9.87 -11.22
N GLY A 850 -14.68 11.03 -11.22
CA GLY A 850 -14.39 11.74 -9.99
C GLY A 850 -13.55 12.99 -10.20
N ILE A 851 -13.10 13.56 -9.11
CA ILE A 851 -12.18 14.69 -9.02
C ILE A 851 -11.00 14.31 -8.14
N GLY A 852 -9.80 14.72 -8.56
CA GLY A 852 -8.56 14.64 -7.79
C GLY A 852 -8.00 16.04 -7.57
N TYR A 853 -7.39 16.29 -6.42
CA TYR A 853 -6.85 17.60 -6.05
C TYR A 853 -5.74 17.50 -5.00
N ILE A 854 -4.97 18.57 -4.87
CA ILE A 854 -3.87 18.68 -3.91
C ILE A 854 -4.24 19.75 -2.87
N ASP A 855 -4.25 19.40 -1.58
CA ASP A 855 -4.32 20.34 -0.45
C ASP A 855 -2.91 20.51 0.11
N MET A 856 -2.30 21.69 0.01
CA MET A 856 -0.89 21.90 0.37
C MET A 856 -0.73 23.06 1.35
N ASP A 857 0.07 22.86 2.39
CA ASP A 857 0.60 23.95 3.21
C ASP A 857 1.72 24.68 2.44
N PRO A 858 1.51 25.94 2.01
CA PRO A 858 2.49 26.68 1.23
C PRO A 858 3.75 27.08 2.03
N ALA A 859 3.77 26.90 3.35
CA ALA A 859 4.95 27.21 4.16
C ALA A 859 5.94 26.04 4.24
N SER A 860 5.44 24.80 4.26
CA SER A 860 6.25 23.60 4.46
C SER A 860 6.34 22.71 3.21
N GLY A 861 5.40 22.82 2.28
CA GLY A 861 5.24 21.87 1.18
C GLY A 861 4.57 20.57 1.60
N ALA A 862 4.16 20.42 2.86
CA ALA A 862 3.31 19.32 3.29
C ALA A 862 2.00 19.31 2.48
N ALA A 863 1.53 18.14 2.10
CA ALA A 863 0.40 18.02 1.18
C ALA A 863 -0.43 16.74 1.39
N GLY A 864 -1.69 16.81 0.98
CA GLY A 864 -2.56 15.66 0.74
C GLY A 864 -2.92 15.60 -0.75
N TYR A 865 -2.72 14.42 -1.35
CA TYR A 865 -2.97 14.13 -2.76
C TYR A 865 -4.26 13.32 -2.89
N ILE A 866 -5.39 14.01 -3.07
CA ILE A 866 -6.71 13.47 -2.75
C ILE A 866 -7.44 13.07 -4.03
N ILE A 867 -8.08 11.89 -4.05
CA ILE A 867 -8.99 11.45 -5.11
C ILE A 867 -10.41 11.22 -4.60
N SER A 868 -11.39 11.32 -5.51
CA SER A 868 -12.77 10.92 -5.22
C SER A 868 -12.82 9.46 -4.81
N GLY A 869 -13.52 9.19 -3.71
CA GLY A 869 -13.31 7.96 -2.95
C GLY A 869 -12.90 8.27 -1.52
N GLY A 870 -12.32 9.45 -1.27
CA GLY A 870 -11.86 9.81 0.07
C GLY A 870 -10.50 9.22 0.39
N HIS A 871 -9.69 8.95 -0.63
CA HIS A 871 -8.35 8.37 -0.50
C HIS A 871 -7.29 9.43 -0.83
N ALA A 872 -6.23 9.50 -0.05
CA ALA A 872 -5.02 10.25 -0.37
C ALA A 872 -4.07 9.31 -1.12
N GLY A 873 -4.47 8.96 -2.35
CA GLY A 873 -4.07 7.70 -2.95
C GLY A 873 -4.45 7.51 -4.42
N GLY A 874 -4.37 6.26 -4.86
CA GLY A 874 -4.62 5.84 -6.24
C GLY A 874 -5.66 4.72 -6.36
N SER A 875 -6.23 4.55 -7.55
CA SER A 875 -7.23 3.50 -7.84
C SER A 875 -7.07 2.95 -9.25
N THR A 876 -7.26 1.64 -9.44
CA THR A 876 -7.47 1.06 -10.79
C THR A 876 -8.79 1.57 -11.38
N VAL A 877 -8.87 1.78 -12.70
CA VAL A 877 -10.04 2.42 -13.34
C VAL A 877 -10.99 1.49 -14.11
N ASP A 878 -10.58 0.28 -14.45
CA ASP A 878 -11.41 -0.70 -15.16
C ASP A 878 -12.14 -1.63 -14.18
N ILE A 879 -13.40 -2.00 -14.47
CA ILE A 879 -14.09 -3.12 -13.79
C ILE A 879 -13.39 -4.42 -14.20
N TRP A 880 -13.00 -5.20 -13.20
CA TRP A 880 -12.41 -6.50 -13.44
C TRP A 880 -13.54 -7.48 -13.75
N ASP A 881 -13.75 -7.73 -15.04
CA ASP A 881 -14.72 -8.71 -15.52
C ASP A 881 -14.54 -10.06 -14.81
N SER A 882 -15.65 -10.81 -14.67
CA SER A 882 -15.68 -12.10 -13.97
C SER A 882 -14.58 -13.09 -14.39
N TRP A 883 -14.03 -12.99 -15.61
CA TRP A 883 -12.92 -13.83 -16.07
C TRP A 883 -11.55 -13.40 -15.50
N LYS A 884 -11.30 -12.10 -15.26
CA LYS A 884 -10.11 -11.59 -14.55
C LYS A 884 -10.16 -11.98 -13.05
N MET A 885 -11.35 -11.94 -12.44
CA MET A 885 -11.59 -12.51 -11.09
C MET A 885 -11.41 -14.05 -11.07
N THR A 886 -11.80 -14.70 -12.16
CA THR A 886 -11.55 -16.13 -12.38
C THR A 886 -10.05 -16.42 -12.55
N TRP A 887 -9.26 -15.51 -13.13
CA TRP A 887 -7.79 -15.59 -13.17
C TRP A 887 -7.18 -15.58 -11.77
N PHE A 888 -7.56 -14.63 -10.91
CA PHE A 888 -7.13 -14.64 -9.50
C PHE A 888 -7.52 -15.90 -8.73
N THR A 889 -8.58 -16.60 -9.13
CA THR A 889 -9.10 -17.78 -8.41
C THR A 889 -8.74 -19.13 -9.04
N ILE A 890 -8.48 -19.23 -10.35
CA ILE A 890 -8.17 -20.50 -11.06
C ILE A 890 -6.70 -20.89 -10.92
N PHE A 891 -5.77 -19.94 -10.82
CA PHE A 891 -4.34 -20.27 -10.64
C PHE A 891 -4.03 -20.94 -9.29
N ARG A 892 -5.02 -21.07 -8.39
CA ARG A 892 -5.02 -22.02 -7.25
C ARG A 892 -4.61 -23.45 -7.62
N LYS A 893 -4.64 -23.85 -8.90
CA LYS A 893 -4.36 -25.22 -9.36
C LYS A 893 -3.10 -25.41 -10.20
N ILE A 894 -2.35 -24.36 -10.52
CA ILE A 894 -1.08 -24.52 -11.27
C ILE A 894 0.05 -24.53 -10.26
N THR A 895 0.48 -25.74 -9.89
CA THR A 895 1.39 -25.98 -8.76
C THR A 895 2.88 -25.88 -9.14
N SER A 896 3.21 -25.82 -10.43
CA SER A 896 4.57 -25.58 -10.96
C SER A 896 4.54 -25.52 -12.50
N ILE A 897 5.37 -24.68 -13.11
CA ILE A 897 5.75 -24.78 -14.53
C ILE A 897 7.21 -25.25 -14.58
N THR A 898 7.47 -26.39 -15.23
CA THR A 898 8.83 -26.88 -15.47
C THR A 898 9.19 -26.68 -16.93
N ALA A 899 10.12 -25.77 -17.22
CA ALA A 899 10.73 -25.67 -18.53
C ALA A 899 11.89 -26.67 -18.64
N VAL A 900 11.85 -27.55 -19.63
CA VAL A 900 12.97 -28.46 -19.97
C VAL A 900 13.63 -27.93 -21.24
N ILE A 901 14.84 -27.38 -21.12
CA ILE A 901 15.66 -27.00 -22.26
C ILE A 901 16.35 -28.27 -22.78
N ASN A 902 15.95 -28.73 -23.97
CA ASN A 902 16.69 -29.78 -24.66
C ASN A 902 17.93 -29.16 -25.32
N HIS A 903 19.13 -29.60 -24.93
CA HIS A 903 20.33 -29.23 -25.69
C HIS A 903 20.21 -29.75 -27.14
N PRO A 904 20.52 -28.92 -28.15
CA PRO A 904 20.71 -29.44 -29.50
C PRO A 904 21.86 -30.46 -29.51
N ALA A 905 21.81 -31.42 -30.43
CA ALA A 905 22.88 -32.40 -30.58
C ALA A 905 24.23 -31.72 -30.85
N GLN A 906 25.34 -32.40 -30.56
CA GLN A 906 26.68 -31.89 -30.81
C GLN A 906 26.81 -31.41 -32.28
N ASN A 907 26.98 -30.10 -32.47
CA ASN A 907 27.04 -29.35 -33.74
C ASN A 907 25.71 -28.83 -34.34
N GLU A 908 24.62 -28.74 -33.59
CA GLU A 908 23.43 -27.97 -33.99
C GLU A 908 23.30 -26.67 -33.17
N TYR A 909 22.98 -25.56 -33.84
CA TYR A 909 22.67 -24.28 -33.19
C TYR A 909 21.18 -24.21 -32.87
N PHE A 910 20.81 -23.46 -31.82
CA PHE A 910 19.41 -23.07 -31.60
C PHE A 910 18.86 -22.42 -32.88
N PRO A 911 17.66 -22.78 -33.34
CA PRO A 911 17.08 -22.13 -34.49
C PRO A 911 16.89 -20.63 -34.18
N GLN A 912 17.48 -19.76 -35.02
CA GLN A 912 17.16 -18.34 -35.00
C GLN A 912 15.68 -18.18 -35.39
N VAL A 913 14.86 -17.73 -34.45
CA VAL A 913 13.47 -17.36 -34.74
C VAL A 913 13.48 -15.91 -35.23
N SER A 914 13.38 -15.72 -36.54
CA SER A 914 13.25 -14.40 -37.16
C SER A 914 11.76 -14.06 -37.33
N TRP A 915 11.19 -13.39 -36.33
CA TRP A 915 9.88 -12.70 -36.31
C TRP A 915 8.62 -13.56 -36.51
N TRP A 916 7.57 -13.30 -35.71
CA TRP A 916 6.24 -12.81 -36.16
C TRP A 916 5.36 -12.55 -34.94
N ASP A 917 4.99 -11.28 -34.82
CA ASP A 917 4.01 -10.70 -33.93
C ASP A 917 2.66 -10.69 -34.64
N PHE A 918 1.62 -11.14 -33.95
CA PHE A 918 0.24 -10.70 -34.15
C PHE A 918 -0.43 -10.82 -32.78
N PHE A 919 -0.58 -9.67 -32.12
CA PHE A 919 -1.18 -9.46 -30.80
C PHE A 919 -0.29 -9.75 -29.59
N GLY A 920 0.95 -9.26 -29.54
CA GLY A 920 1.52 -8.60 -28.34
C GLY A 920 1.46 -9.28 -26.95
N TRP A 921 1.22 -10.58 -26.83
CA TRP A 921 1.13 -11.28 -25.53
C TRP A 921 2.36 -12.16 -25.37
N ALA A 922 3.45 -11.58 -24.85
CA ALA A 922 4.63 -12.34 -24.44
C ALA A 922 4.60 -12.53 -22.92
N LEU A 923 4.65 -13.78 -22.45
CA LEU A 923 5.01 -14.10 -21.07
C LEU A 923 6.54 -14.09 -20.97
N TYR A 924 7.08 -13.25 -20.08
CA TYR A 924 8.49 -13.19 -19.75
C TYR A 924 8.76 -14.00 -18.47
N PHE A 925 9.85 -14.77 -18.46
CA PHE A 925 10.40 -15.37 -17.25
C PHE A 925 11.91 -15.23 -17.32
N ASP A 926 12.54 -14.74 -16.24
CA ASP A 926 13.98 -14.86 -16.05
C ASP A 926 14.31 -16.27 -15.55
N VAL A 927 15.34 -16.88 -16.14
CA VAL A 927 15.80 -18.22 -15.79
C VAL A 927 17.30 -18.15 -15.53
N ASP A 928 17.69 -18.22 -14.25
CA ASP A 928 19.08 -18.44 -13.87
C ASP A 928 19.46 -19.90 -14.04
N TYR A 929 20.61 -20.16 -14.67
CA TYR A 929 21.19 -21.49 -14.75
C TYR A 929 22.70 -21.46 -14.49
N THR A 930 23.20 -22.46 -13.75
CA THR A 930 24.63 -22.69 -13.56
C THR A 930 25.05 -23.91 -14.38
N ILE A 931 26.00 -23.72 -15.29
CA ILE A 931 26.58 -24.82 -16.09
C ILE A 931 27.77 -25.38 -15.31
N ARG A 932 27.80 -26.70 -15.09
CA ARG A 932 28.97 -27.43 -14.58
C ARG A 932 29.43 -28.43 -15.61
N TYR A 933 30.71 -28.42 -15.93
CA TYR A 933 31.31 -29.38 -16.86
C TYR A 933 31.73 -30.67 -16.14
N ASP A 934 31.86 -31.78 -16.87
CA ASP A 934 32.26 -33.09 -16.33
C ASP A 934 33.67 -33.09 -15.69
N ASP A 935 34.45 -32.03 -15.88
CA ASP A 935 35.76 -31.81 -15.24
C ASP A 935 35.69 -31.04 -13.90
N GLY A 936 34.50 -30.59 -13.50
CA GLY A 936 34.26 -29.88 -12.25
C GLY A 936 34.50 -28.37 -12.28
N SER A 937 34.68 -27.74 -13.44
CA SER A 937 34.64 -26.27 -13.60
C SER A 937 33.25 -25.72 -13.85
#